data_AF-A0A2V9QTI9-F1
#
_entry.id   AF-A0A2V9QTI9-F1
#
_cell.length_a   1.000
_cell.length_b   1.000
_cell.length_c   1.000
_cell.angle_alpha   90.00
_cell.angle_beta   90.00
_cell.angle_gamma   90.00
#
_symmetry.space_group_name_H-M   'P 1'
#
loop_
_entity.id
_entity.type
_entity.pdbx_description
1 polymer ?
#
loop_
_entity_poly.entity_id
_entity_poly.type
_entity_poly.pdbx_seq_one_letter_code
_entity_poly.pdbx_strand_id
1 'polypeptide(L)'
;TFGYTFIDFPNQFEDPTKVSRKAIGYNHPGLFKSGLDQIPSFTDWGSGIASIFAPGGFDPVLFATKHLTTFGDNVTKVYRTHTLKAGFFYENIINKQPNSGSSNGVLQVASWGSLNTGNDYADLLLGHLAGYSEQTKNLVNDAAYNVVEGFLQDSWKVKPNFTLELGLRLSHLGPWYGRNGAAYAIFDTSSYSNNPADLIKYTGVLSHNIDPNVPLSGASGQSVALGPRVGVAYSLFKNTVLRGGYGIFNYHDAQQSGALVYPPTTLTTNLGSILLSDVDNGEPERQKTGLTVLSRNDDKQPRTHSWNFTVSQRLPKQMVLETSYVGTHTQYLIGSRNLNSVPAGATLGKAGANFDDYRALVNYGNISFLDHFQYSNYNSLQMLLARQTGRLTYSVAYTFGKNLGFQNRNGQVGAGENVDEIRSRDYGVISYDRTHVLNIAYSWLMPNFFKGNVVGKALINGWQFSGITILESGVNIGTNSQNTNFNVSGTDANGVSIGQALITGTDAIQVQPLLLCDPREGLADGQYINGACFGAPSPGQNGVFQFPYVRGPRFMNHDLSIFKNFQIGNNENRKLQFRFSCYNFLNHPLDTFVNSDPRLQLSFDHGNLTNDLFGYTSGKYGKRIAQFAIKFMF
;
A
#
# COMPACT_ATOMS: atom_id res chain seq x y z
N THR A 1 16.83 25.51 13.99
CA THR A 1 17.54 24.24 13.81
C THR A 1 17.78 23.98 12.34
N PHE A 2 19.01 23.58 12.00
CA PHE A 2 19.40 23.13 10.66
C PHE A 2 19.71 21.64 10.73
N GLY A 3 19.28 20.89 9.71
CA GLY A 3 19.57 19.47 9.58
C GLY A 3 19.96 19.14 8.15
N TYR A 4 20.99 18.32 7.98
CA TYR A 4 21.36 17.75 6.69
C TYR A 4 21.53 16.24 6.86
N THR A 5 20.80 15.48 6.08
CA THR A 5 20.93 14.02 5.99
C THR A 5 21.36 13.66 4.59
N PHE A 6 22.38 12.80 4.52
CA PHE A 6 22.89 12.23 3.29
C PHE A 6 22.91 10.72 3.44
N ILE A 7 22.41 10.04 2.43
CA ILE A 7 22.45 8.58 2.34
C ILE A 7 22.89 8.23 0.94
N ASP A 8 23.80 7.27 0.83
CA ASP A 8 24.24 6.69 -0.43
C ASP A 8 24.41 5.19 -0.28
N PHE A 9 23.93 4.44 -1.26
CA PHE A 9 23.93 2.97 -1.27
C PHE A 9 24.47 2.43 -2.60
N PRO A 10 25.76 2.63 -2.92
CA PRO A 10 26.32 2.10 -4.16
C PRO A 10 26.42 0.57 -4.09
N ASN A 11 25.74 -0.11 -5.01
CA ASN A 11 25.79 -1.55 -5.21
C ASN A 11 26.27 -1.85 -6.62
N GLN A 12 27.34 -2.63 -6.74
CA GLN A 12 27.91 -3.06 -8.00
C GLN A 12 28.39 -4.51 -7.87
N PHE A 13 28.61 -5.19 -8.99
CA PHE A 13 29.21 -6.51 -8.98
C PHE A 13 30.65 -6.44 -8.45
N GLU A 14 30.99 -7.33 -7.52
CA GLU A 14 32.35 -7.46 -6.98
C GLU A 14 33.35 -7.84 -8.09
N ASP A 15 32.93 -8.74 -8.99
CA ASP A 15 33.67 -9.13 -10.18
C ASP A 15 32.80 -8.97 -11.45
N PRO A 16 32.88 -7.83 -12.15
CA PRO A 16 32.12 -7.57 -13.37
C PRO A 16 32.39 -8.57 -14.50
N THR A 17 33.53 -9.28 -14.47
CA THR A 17 33.84 -10.27 -15.51
C THR A 17 32.92 -11.48 -15.47
N LYS A 18 32.29 -11.76 -14.31
CA LYS A 18 31.32 -12.86 -14.15
C LYS A 18 29.98 -12.60 -14.81
N VAL A 19 29.69 -11.34 -15.10
CA VAL A 19 28.44 -10.91 -15.77
C VAL A 19 28.68 -10.26 -17.12
N SER A 20 29.94 -10.09 -17.54
CA SER A 20 30.30 -9.54 -18.85
C SER A 20 29.90 -10.48 -19.97
N ARG A 21 29.18 -9.97 -20.98
CA ARG A 21 28.80 -10.72 -22.17
C ARG A 21 30.04 -11.22 -22.90
N LYS A 22 31.05 -10.37 -23.04
CA LYS A 22 32.32 -10.69 -23.72
C LYS A 22 33.13 -11.74 -22.96
N ALA A 23 33.27 -11.60 -21.65
CA ALA A 23 34.10 -12.50 -20.85
C ALA A 23 33.55 -13.93 -20.79
N ILE A 24 32.22 -14.09 -20.82
CA ILE A 24 31.56 -15.40 -20.75
C ILE A 24 31.10 -15.94 -22.11
N GLY A 25 31.32 -15.20 -23.20
CA GLY A 25 30.99 -15.61 -24.56
C GLY A 25 29.50 -15.54 -24.91
N TYR A 26 28.74 -14.65 -24.29
CA TYR A 26 27.33 -14.40 -24.62
C TYR A 26 27.23 -13.48 -25.85
N ASN A 27 26.77 -14.02 -26.98
CA ASN A 27 26.84 -13.37 -28.28
C ASN A 27 25.54 -12.64 -28.72
N HIS A 28 24.52 -12.57 -27.87
CA HIS A 28 23.27 -11.86 -28.20
C HIS A 28 23.35 -10.39 -27.77
N PRO A 29 23.31 -9.42 -28.70
CA PRO A 29 23.34 -7.99 -28.37
C PRO A 29 22.07 -7.49 -27.66
N GLY A 30 20.97 -8.22 -27.73
CA GLY A 30 19.66 -7.78 -27.23
C GLY A 30 18.89 -6.96 -28.26
N LEU A 31 17.64 -6.67 -27.93
CA LEU A 31 16.65 -6.00 -28.74
C LEU A 31 17.04 -4.56 -29.10
N PHE A 32 17.58 -3.81 -28.14
CA PHE A 32 18.00 -2.42 -28.38
C PHE A 32 19.46 -2.28 -28.80
N LYS A 33 20.23 -3.37 -28.79
CA LYS A 33 21.65 -3.39 -29.20
C LYS A 33 22.45 -2.30 -28.47
N SER A 34 22.17 -2.11 -27.18
CA SER A 34 22.64 -0.99 -26.35
C SER A 34 24.16 -0.91 -26.19
N GLY A 35 24.90 -1.96 -26.59
CA GLY A 35 26.34 -2.06 -26.43
C GLY A 35 26.77 -2.38 -24.99
N LEU A 36 25.81 -2.62 -24.09
CA LEU A 36 26.08 -2.94 -22.71
C LEU A 36 26.76 -4.30 -22.57
N ASP A 37 27.88 -4.33 -21.85
CA ASP A 37 28.62 -5.56 -21.56
C ASP A 37 28.17 -6.21 -20.23
N GLN A 38 26.87 -6.51 -20.12
CA GLN A 38 26.28 -7.24 -19.02
C GLN A 38 25.24 -8.24 -19.55
N ILE A 39 25.31 -9.50 -19.16
CA ILE A 39 24.32 -10.51 -19.57
C ILE A 39 22.92 -10.17 -19.06
N PRO A 40 21.86 -10.64 -19.76
CA PRO A 40 20.50 -10.51 -19.25
C PRO A 40 20.28 -11.19 -17.90
N SER A 41 19.31 -10.69 -17.15
CA SER A 41 18.83 -11.34 -15.94
C SER A 41 18.02 -12.58 -16.31
N PHE A 42 18.14 -13.66 -15.55
CA PHE A 42 17.32 -14.86 -15.72
C PHE A 42 16.33 -14.95 -14.57
N THR A 43 15.04 -15.10 -14.88
CA THR A 43 14.03 -15.31 -13.86
C THR A 43 13.08 -16.42 -14.27
N ASP A 44 12.70 -17.22 -13.28
CA ASP A 44 11.48 -18.00 -13.33
C ASP A 44 10.46 -17.34 -12.39
N TRP A 45 9.18 -17.67 -12.54
CA TRP A 45 8.13 -17.24 -11.61
C TRP A 45 7.66 -18.42 -10.76
N GLY A 46 8.61 -19.19 -10.21
CA GLY A 46 8.37 -20.36 -9.39
C GLY A 46 8.39 -21.70 -10.14
N SER A 47 9.10 -21.78 -11.26
CA SER A 47 9.10 -22.97 -12.15
C SER A 47 10.29 -23.93 -11.92
N GLY A 48 11.32 -23.54 -11.14
CA GLY A 48 12.41 -24.40 -10.65
C GLY A 48 13.85 -23.94 -10.97
N ILE A 49 14.05 -22.88 -11.75
CA ILE A 49 15.32 -22.19 -12.00
C ILE A 49 15.53 -21.06 -10.98
N ALA A 50 16.60 -21.14 -10.21
CA ALA A 50 16.98 -20.03 -9.34
C ALA A 50 17.24 -18.75 -10.17
N SER A 51 16.61 -17.63 -9.80
CA SER A 51 16.93 -16.33 -10.40
C SER A 51 18.42 -16.05 -10.21
N ILE A 52 19.17 -15.93 -11.31
CA ILE A 52 20.64 -15.80 -11.27
C ILE A 52 21.05 -14.37 -10.83
N PHE A 53 20.17 -13.38 -10.99
CA PHE A 53 20.15 -12.12 -10.24
C PHE A 53 18.79 -11.42 -10.47
N ALA A 54 18.42 -10.51 -9.56
CA ALA A 54 17.12 -9.81 -9.65
C ALA A 54 17.00 -9.03 -10.97
N PRO A 55 15.81 -9.03 -11.61
CA PRO A 55 15.57 -8.21 -12.80
C PRO A 55 15.92 -6.74 -12.58
N GLY A 56 16.76 -6.19 -13.46
CA GLY A 56 17.21 -4.79 -13.43
C GLY A 56 18.72 -4.67 -13.64
N GLY A 57 19.14 -3.78 -14.55
CA GLY A 57 20.55 -3.60 -14.89
C GLY A 57 21.31 -2.79 -13.83
N PHE A 58 22.57 -3.15 -13.59
CA PHE A 58 23.49 -2.44 -12.68
C PHE A 58 24.27 -1.35 -13.43
N ASP A 59 23.65 -0.65 -14.37
CA ASP A 59 24.41 0.23 -15.27
C ASP A 59 24.49 1.69 -14.80
N PRO A 60 25.69 2.22 -14.50
CA PRO A 60 26.95 1.52 -14.21
C PRO A 60 27.07 1.02 -12.77
N VAL A 61 26.16 1.44 -11.88
CA VAL A 61 26.03 1.03 -10.48
C VAL A 61 24.54 1.13 -10.11
N LEU A 62 24.02 0.18 -9.33
CA LEU A 62 22.72 0.36 -8.66
C LEU A 62 22.95 1.20 -7.41
N PHE A 63 22.48 2.44 -7.39
CA PHE A 63 22.70 3.33 -6.25
C PHE A 63 21.41 4.02 -5.80
N ALA A 64 21.38 4.47 -4.57
CA ALA A 64 20.33 5.35 -4.09
C ALA A 64 20.96 6.47 -3.28
N THR A 65 21.21 7.59 -3.95
CA THR A 65 21.74 8.80 -3.33
C THR A 65 20.59 9.71 -2.95
N LYS A 66 20.43 9.98 -1.65
CA LYS A 66 19.38 10.82 -1.10
C LYS A 66 20.00 11.98 -0.35
N HIS A 67 19.42 13.17 -0.55
CA HIS A 67 19.73 14.34 0.27
C HIS A 67 18.45 14.86 0.88
N LEU A 68 18.51 15.20 2.16
CA LEU A 68 17.44 15.85 2.90
C LEU A 68 18.05 17.03 3.64
N THR A 69 17.71 18.23 3.21
CA THR A 69 18.11 19.48 3.88
C THR A 69 16.88 20.05 4.57
N THR A 70 16.98 20.32 5.86
CA THR A 70 15.90 20.93 6.63
C THR A 70 16.39 22.17 7.36
N PHE A 71 15.53 23.18 7.41
CA PHE A 71 15.71 24.36 8.22
C PHE A 71 14.38 24.69 8.88
N GLY A 72 14.38 24.94 10.18
CA GLY A 72 13.16 25.39 10.84
C GLY A 72 13.43 26.07 12.16
N ASP A 73 12.54 26.96 12.54
CA ASP A 73 12.60 27.65 13.82
C ASP A 73 11.21 27.84 14.40
N ASN A 74 11.13 27.95 15.72
CA ASN A 74 9.89 28.13 16.44
C ASN A 74 10.07 29.16 17.55
N VAL A 75 9.15 30.11 17.62
CA VAL A 75 9.07 31.09 18.71
C VAL A 75 7.82 30.80 19.52
N THR A 76 7.96 30.76 20.84
CA THR A 76 6.84 30.65 21.76
C THR A 76 6.83 31.86 22.68
N LYS A 77 5.66 32.50 22.83
CA LYS A 77 5.45 33.61 23.74
C LYS A 77 4.21 33.36 24.57
N VAL A 78 4.39 33.30 25.89
CA VAL A 78 3.28 33.34 26.83
C VAL A 78 2.97 34.80 27.13
N TYR A 79 1.73 35.21 26.86
CA TYR A 79 1.25 36.56 27.15
C TYR A 79 -0.12 36.47 27.80
N ARG A 80 -0.18 36.79 29.10
CA ARG A 80 -1.40 36.66 29.92
C ARG A 80 -1.97 35.24 29.83
N THR A 81 -3.19 35.10 29.31
CA THR A 81 -3.88 33.83 29.13
C THR A 81 -3.64 33.17 27.79
N HIS A 82 -2.78 33.75 26.94
CA HIS A 82 -2.42 33.23 25.63
C HIS A 82 -1.04 32.57 25.66
N THR A 83 -0.91 31.43 25.00
CA THR A 83 0.39 30.84 24.66
C THR A 83 0.46 30.79 23.14
N LEU A 84 1.12 31.80 22.58
CA LEU A 84 1.32 31.95 21.15
C LEU A 84 2.53 31.14 20.72
N LYS A 85 2.40 30.37 19.66
CA LYS A 85 3.50 29.66 19.01
C LYS A 85 3.47 29.94 17.52
N ALA A 86 4.59 30.40 16.98
CA ALA A 86 4.78 30.55 15.55
C ALA A 86 6.03 29.82 15.11
N GLY A 87 6.07 29.38 13.86
CA GLY A 87 7.27 28.75 13.34
C GLY A 87 7.29 28.69 11.83
N PHE A 88 8.49 28.41 11.34
CA PHE A 88 8.81 28.24 9.93
C PHE A 88 9.52 26.90 9.76
N PHE A 89 9.25 26.23 8.65
CA PHE A 89 9.91 25.00 8.26
C PHE A 89 10.16 25.01 6.75
N TYR A 90 11.37 24.63 6.37
CA TYR A 90 11.80 24.39 5.01
C TYR A 90 12.42 23.01 4.94
N GLU A 91 12.09 22.29 3.88
CA GLU A 91 12.66 21.00 3.55
C GLU A 91 12.92 20.93 2.04
N ASN A 92 14.11 20.45 1.68
CA ASN A 92 14.44 20.02 0.33
C ASN A 92 14.81 18.55 0.35
N ILE A 93 14.12 17.77 -0.46
CA ILE A 93 14.41 16.35 -0.64
C ILE A 93 14.86 16.13 -2.07
N ILE A 94 15.92 15.35 -2.21
CA ILE A 94 16.46 14.89 -3.46
C ILE A 94 16.45 13.37 -3.42
N ASN A 95 15.81 12.79 -4.42
CA ASN A 95 15.87 11.37 -4.71
C ASN A 95 16.62 11.16 -6.04
N LYS A 96 17.85 10.64 -5.96
CA LYS A 96 18.65 10.26 -7.12
C LYS A 96 18.94 8.77 -7.08
N GLN A 97 18.22 7.99 -7.89
CA GLN A 97 18.39 6.55 -8.00
C GLN A 97 17.89 6.05 -9.37
N PRO A 98 18.44 4.98 -9.94
CA PRO A 98 17.87 4.36 -11.13
C PRO A 98 16.56 3.62 -10.83
N ASN A 99 15.74 3.40 -11.86
CA ASN A 99 14.44 2.73 -11.71
C ASN A 99 14.52 1.19 -11.79
N SER A 100 15.71 0.61 -11.56
CA SER A 100 15.99 -0.83 -11.79
C SER A 100 15.54 -1.30 -13.19
N GLY A 101 15.66 -0.45 -14.21
CA GLY A 101 15.26 -0.77 -15.57
C GLY A 101 16.09 -1.90 -16.17
N SER A 102 15.47 -2.75 -16.99
CA SER A 102 16.08 -3.94 -17.62
C SER A 102 16.96 -3.61 -18.83
N SER A 103 17.93 -2.70 -18.70
CA SER A 103 18.81 -2.31 -19.81
C SER A 103 19.72 -3.43 -20.33
N ASN A 104 19.99 -4.43 -19.49
CA ASN A 104 20.73 -5.63 -19.86
C ASN A 104 19.84 -6.75 -20.43
N GLY A 105 18.51 -6.59 -20.39
CA GLY A 105 17.53 -7.60 -20.73
C GLY A 105 17.10 -8.49 -19.57
N VAL A 106 15.92 -9.08 -19.67
CA VAL A 106 15.39 -10.10 -18.76
C VAL A 106 14.85 -11.26 -19.58
N LEU A 107 15.46 -12.42 -19.39
CA LEU A 107 15.05 -13.71 -19.95
C LEU A 107 14.09 -14.37 -18.96
N GLN A 108 12.85 -14.57 -19.40
CA GLN A 108 11.84 -15.26 -18.60
C GLN A 108 11.70 -16.69 -19.13
N VAL A 109 11.96 -17.65 -18.25
CA VAL A 109 11.72 -19.06 -18.54
C VAL A 109 10.65 -19.54 -17.56
N ALA A 110 9.54 -20.02 -18.09
CA ALA A 110 8.40 -20.39 -17.29
C ALA A 110 7.48 -21.34 -18.03
N SER A 111 6.77 -22.14 -17.24
CA SER A 111 5.90 -23.20 -17.74
C SER A 111 4.68 -22.72 -18.55
N TRP A 112 4.35 -21.42 -18.48
CA TRP A 112 3.24 -20.83 -19.22
C TRP A 112 3.61 -20.41 -20.64
N GLY A 113 4.90 -20.42 -21.01
CA GLY A 113 5.34 -20.09 -22.35
C GLY A 113 4.86 -21.10 -23.39
N SER A 114 4.53 -20.64 -24.61
CA SER A 114 4.06 -21.53 -25.68
C SER A 114 5.14 -22.45 -26.25
N LEU A 115 6.43 -22.12 -26.00
CA LEU A 115 7.59 -22.91 -26.41
C LEU A 115 8.06 -23.89 -25.31
N ASN A 116 7.34 -23.98 -24.19
CA ASN A 116 7.73 -24.80 -23.05
C ASN A 116 7.80 -26.31 -23.41
N THR A 117 8.92 -26.96 -23.07
CA THR A 117 9.12 -28.41 -23.24
C THR A 117 8.59 -29.26 -22.08
N GLY A 118 8.05 -28.61 -21.05
CA GLY A 118 7.68 -29.18 -19.76
C GLY A 118 8.81 -29.15 -18.73
N ASN A 119 9.98 -28.59 -19.09
CA ASN A 119 11.14 -28.48 -18.21
C ASN A 119 11.86 -27.14 -18.48
N ASP A 120 11.80 -26.22 -17.52
CA ASP A 120 12.36 -24.88 -17.72
C ASP A 120 13.89 -24.90 -17.92
N TYR A 121 14.64 -25.83 -17.30
CA TYR A 121 16.08 -25.92 -17.56
C TYR A 121 16.37 -26.34 -19.00
N ALA A 122 15.56 -27.25 -19.55
CA ALA A 122 15.67 -27.62 -20.96
C ALA A 122 15.32 -26.43 -21.85
N ASP A 123 14.26 -25.69 -21.53
CA ASP A 123 13.86 -24.49 -22.25
C ASP A 123 14.96 -23.43 -22.25
N LEU A 124 15.59 -23.16 -21.10
CA LEU A 124 16.71 -22.24 -21.00
C LEU A 124 17.89 -22.68 -21.90
N LEU A 125 18.24 -23.97 -21.90
CA LEU A 125 19.33 -24.51 -22.74
C LEU A 125 19.00 -24.49 -24.24
N LEU A 126 17.72 -24.67 -24.59
CA LEU A 126 17.22 -24.57 -25.96
C LEU A 126 16.97 -23.12 -26.39
N GLY A 127 17.06 -22.16 -25.47
CA GLY A 127 16.75 -20.76 -25.71
C GLY A 127 15.24 -20.50 -25.88
N HIS A 128 14.38 -21.39 -25.39
CA HIS A 128 12.94 -21.18 -25.38
C HIS A 128 12.58 -20.26 -24.22
N LEU A 129 12.16 -19.04 -24.54
CA LEU A 129 11.75 -18.06 -23.53
C LEU A 129 10.22 -18.04 -23.48
N ALA A 130 9.69 -17.99 -22.26
CA ALA A 130 8.29 -17.66 -22.04
C ALA A 130 8.03 -16.18 -22.34
N GLY A 131 9.03 -15.32 -22.10
CA GLY A 131 9.01 -13.90 -22.44
C GLY A 131 10.40 -13.25 -22.40
N TYR A 132 10.50 -12.07 -23.01
CA TYR A 132 11.70 -11.23 -22.95
C TYR A 132 11.33 -9.77 -22.67
N SER A 133 12.10 -9.09 -21.84
CA SER A 133 11.89 -7.66 -21.56
C SER A 133 13.21 -6.91 -21.59
N GLU A 134 13.27 -5.78 -22.30
CA GLU A 134 14.45 -4.92 -22.33
C GLU A 134 14.04 -3.45 -22.33
N GLN A 135 14.95 -2.61 -21.84
CA GLN A 135 14.83 -1.16 -21.85
C GLN A 135 16.04 -0.54 -22.57
N THR A 136 15.88 0.56 -23.30
CA THR A 136 17.02 1.19 -24.02
C THR A 136 18.16 1.60 -23.09
N LYS A 137 17.83 2.01 -21.86
CA LYS A 137 18.77 2.38 -20.80
C LYS A 137 18.07 2.36 -19.44
N ASN A 138 18.82 2.10 -18.37
CA ASN A 138 18.31 2.28 -17.01
C ASN A 138 18.34 3.79 -16.66
N LEU A 139 17.18 4.44 -16.72
CA LEU A 139 17.08 5.88 -16.45
C LEU A 139 17.35 6.15 -14.96
N VAL A 140 18.25 7.08 -14.68
CA VAL A 140 18.44 7.64 -13.34
C VAL A 140 17.32 8.62 -13.05
N ASN A 141 16.42 8.25 -12.14
CA ASN A 141 15.42 9.15 -11.59
C ASN A 141 16.13 10.12 -10.65
N ASP A 142 16.46 11.31 -11.14
CA ASP A 142 16.97 12.42 -10.34
C ASP A 142 15.85 13.45 -10.18
N ALA A 143 15.13 13.37 -9.08
CA ALA A 143 14.02 14.26 -8.78
C ALA A 143 14.20 14.91 -7.41
N ALA A 144 13.60 16.08 -7.26
CA ALA A 144 13.57 16.78 -5.99
C ALA A 144 12.20 17.42 -5.76
N TYR A 145 11.95 17.80 -4.52
CA TYR A 145 10.85 18.69 -4.18
C TYR A 145 11.24 19.60 -3.02
N ASN A 146 10.47 20.67 -2.84
CA ASN A 146 10.63 21.62 -1.76
C ASN A 146 9.32 21.72 -0.97
N VAL A 147 9.44 21.74 0.35
CA VAL A 147 8.37 22.05 1.26
C VAL A 147 8.73 23.33 2.00
N VAL A 148 7.84 24.31 1.98
CA VAL A 148 7.96 25.55 2.75
C VAL A 148 6.69 25.72 3.55
N GLU A 149 6.80 25.80 4.86
CA GLU A 149 5.66 25.89 5.75
C GLU A 149 5.84 26.98 6.79
N GLY A 150 4.76 27.70 7.04
CA GLY A 150 4.64 28.63 8.16
C GLY A 150 3.45 28.23 9.01
N PHE A 151 3.53 28.46 10.32
CA PHE A 151 2.36 28.29 11.17
C PHE A 151 2.29 29.34 12.28
N LEU A 152 1.06 29.57 12.71
CA LEU A 152 0.72 30.33 13.91
C LEU A 152 -0.30 29.54 14.71
N GLN A 153 -0.12 29.49 16.02
CA GLN A 153 -0.96 28.80 16.97
C GLN A 153 -1.16 29.67 18.22
N ASP A 154 -2.34 29.59 18.81
CA ASP A 154 -2.68 30.21 20.08
C ASP A 154 -3.43 29.21 20.96
N SER A 155 -2.83 28.87 22.10
CA SER A 155 -3.52 28.21 23.20
C SER A 155 -4.03 29.28 24.16
N TRP A 156 -5.34 29.54 24.08
CA TRP A 156 -6.00 30.61 24.81
C TRP A 156 -6.84 30.05 25.96
N LYS A 157 -6.40 30.31 27.19
CA LYS A 157 -7.18 30.06 28.40
C LYS A 157 -8.21 31.16 28.61
N VAL A 158 -9.32 31.09 27.88
CA VAL A 158 -10.45 32.03 27.99
C VAL A 158 -10.97 32.12 29.44
N LYS A 159 -11.06 30.98 30.13
CA LYS A 159 -11.39 30.85 31.56
C LYS A 159 -10.57 29.72 32.18
N PRO A 160 -10.43 29.62 33.52
CA PRO A 160 -9.71 28.52 34.17
C PRO A 160 -10.21 27.11 33.80
N ASN A 161 -11.48 26.98 33.39
CA ASN A 161 -12.10 25.73 32.96
C ASN A 161 -12.39 25.67 31.45
N PHE A 162 -11.98 26.64 30.65
CA PHE A 162 -12.28 26.70 29.21
C PHE A 162 -11.07 27.20 28.43
N THR A 163 -10.51 26.33 27.58
CA THR A 163 -9.36 26.61 26.71
C THR A 163 -9.77 26.43 25.25
N LEU A 164 -9.38 27.39 24.43
CA LEU A 164 -9.48 27.34 22.98
C LEU A 164 -8.08 27.14 22.40
N GLU A 165 -7.97 26.27 21.41
CA GLU A 165 -6.77 26.05 20.62
C GLU A 165 -7.06 26.52 19.21
N LEU A 166 -6.35 27.54 18.74
CA LEU A 166 -6.50 28.09 17.40
C LEU A 166 -5.18 27.90 16.66
N GLY A 167 -5.24 27.48 15.40
CA GLY A 167 -4.05 27.30 14.60
C GLY A 167 -4.30 27.49 13.12
N LEU A 168 -3.31 28.01 12.42
CA LEU A 168 -3.25 28.06 10.97
C LEU A 168 -1.87 27.61 10.53
N ARG A 169 -1.82 26.67 9.60
CA ARG A 169 -0.62 26.31 8.84
C ARG A 169 -0.81 26.72 7.39
N LEU A 170 0.21 27.33 6.82
CA LEU A 170 0.34 27.57 5.39
C LEU A 170 1.45 26.65 4.89
N SER A 171 1.15 25.82 3.90
CA SER A 171 2.10 24.85 3.36
C SER A 171 2.21 25.01 1.86
N HIS A 172 3.39 25.35 1.35
CA HIS A 172 3.74 25.15 -0.05
C HIS A 172 4.39 23.77 -0.17
N LEU A 173 3.65 22.83 -0.74
CA LEU A 173 4.10 21.46 -1.01
C LEU A 173 4.44 21.38 -2.50
N GLY A 174 5.65 21.79 -2.87
CA GLY A 174 6.07 21.87 -4.27
C GLY A 174 6.05 20.48 -4.92
N PRO A 175 5.61 20.34 -6.18
CA PRO A 175 5.58 19.05 -6.84
C PRO A 175 6.99 18.47 -7.00
N TRP A 176 7.07 17.16 -7.19
CA TRP A 176 8.32 16.55 -7.66
C TRP A 176 8.71 17.14 -9.01
N TYR A 177 9.94 17.61 -9.14
CA TYR A 177 10.51 18.10 -10.39
C TYR A 177 11.79 17.37 -10.72
N GLY A 178 12.01 17.11 -12.00
CA GLY A 178 13.24 16.49 -12.46
C GLY A 178 14.43 17.44 -12.39
N ARG A 179 15.62 16.88 -12.13
CA ARG A 179 16.90 17.58 -12.13
C ARG A 179 17.84 16.94 -13.15
N ASN A 180 18.87 17.68 -13.56
CA ASN A 180 19.96 17.14 -14.40
C ASN A 180 19.47 16.41 -15.67
N GLY A 181 18.45 16.97 -16.34
CA GLY A 181 17.89 16.41 -17.57
C GLY A 181 16.71 15.45 -17.39
N ALA A 182 16.32 15.11 -16.15
CA ALA A 182 15.07 14.43 -15.90
C ALA A 182 13.88 15.41 -16.03
N ALA A 183 12.77 14.95 -16.62
CA ALA A 183 11.53 15.71 -16.73
C ALA A 183 10.35 14.74 -16.74
N TYR A 184 9.26 15.10 -16.07
CA TYR A 184 8.04 14.29 -16.06
C TYR A 184 7.26 14.45 -17.36
N ALA A 185 6.74 13.34 -17.87
CA ALA A 185 5.88 13.31 -19.04
C ALA A 185 4.42 13.64 -18.70
N ILE A 186 3.80 14.40 -19.61
CA ILE A 186 2.37 14.60 -19.72
C ILE A 186 1.89 14.08 -21.07
N PHE A 187 0.57 13.93 -21.22
CA PHE A 187 -0.03 13.63 -22.51
C PHE A 187 -0.99 14.73 -22.94
N ASP A 188 -0.75 15.30 -24.12
CA ASP A 188 -1.59 16.31 -24.74
C ASP A 188 -2.24 15.73 -26.00
N THR A 189 -3.54 15.42 -25.88
CA THR A 189 -4.34 14.84 -26.97
C THR A 189 -4.45 15.75 -28.19
N SER A 190 -4.28 17.07 -28.03
CA SER A 190 -4.33 18.02 -29.16
C SER A 190 -3.11 17.95 -30.07
N SER A 191 -1.98 17.48 -29.53
CA SER A 191 -0.71 17.29 -30.27
C SER A 191 -0.55 15.87 -30.81
N TYR A 192 -1.51 14.99 -30.55
CA TYR A 192 -1.47 13.59 -30.98
C TYR A 192 -1.90 13.43 -32.44
N SER A 193 -1.13 12.64 -33.19
CA SER A 193 -1.46 12.20 -34.55
C SER A 193 -1.94 10.75 -34.52
N ASN A 194 -3.13 10.50 -35.04
CA ASN A 194 -3.70 9.14 -35.14
C ASN A 194 -3.25 8.39 -36.40
N ASN A 195 -2.20 8.83 -37.07
CA ASN A 195 -1.62 8.13 -38.22
C ASN A 195 -0.67 7.02 -37.74
N PRO A 196 -0.90 5.73 -38.08
CA PRO A 196 0.01 4.64 -37.73
C PRO A 196 1.46 4.84 -38.17
N ALA A 197 1.70 5.61 -39.23
CA ALA A 197 3.05 5.93 -39.69
C ALA A 197 3.84 6.83 -38.70
N ASP A 198 3.15 7.47 -37.75
CA ASP A 198 3.74 8.35 -36.74
C ASP A 198 4.08 7.63 -35.43
N LEU A 199 3.99 6.29 -35.39
CA LEU A 199 4.28 5.48 -34.19
C LEU A 199 5.64 5.83 -33.55
N ILE A 200 6.69 5.91 -34.37
CA ILE A 200 8.07 6.22 -33.90
C ILE A 200 8.28 7.69 -33.56
N LYS A 201 7.30 8.57 -33.84
CA LYS A 201 7.37 10.01 -33.51
C LYS A 201 6.88 10.28 -32.10
N TYR A 202 6.14 9.35 -31.51
CA TYR A 202 5.58 9.47 -30.17
C TYR A 202 4.80 10.78 -29.94
N THR A 203 3.97 11.16 -30.93
CA THR A 203 3.11 12.35 -30.84
C THR A 203 2.19 12.29 -29.61
N GLY A 204 1.78 13.44 -29.07
CA GLY A 204 0.99 13.51 -27.84
C GLY A 204 1.81 13.51 -26.54
N VAL A 205 3.00 12.90 -26.53
CA VAL A 205 3.88 12.87 -25.35
C VAL A 205 4.67 14.17 -25.29
N LEU A 206 4.52 14.91 -24.20
CA LEU A 206 5.28 16.14 -23.94
C LEU A 206 5.99 16.05 -22.59
N SER A 207 7.09 16.77 -22.49
CA SER A 207 7.81 17.03 -21.24
C SER A 207 8.61 18.31 -21.40
N HIS A 208 9.24 18.79 -20.32
CA HIS A 208 10.13 19.94 -20.40
C HIS A 208 11.28 19.76 -21.41
N ASN A 209 11.71 18.52 -21.67
CA ASN A 209 12.77 18.22 -22.63
C ASN A 209 12.30 18.30 -24.10
N ILE A 210 10.98 18.22 -24.34
CA ILE A 210 10.35 18.29 -25.67
C ILE A 210 9.78 19.69 -25.91
N ASP A 211 9.07 20.24 -24.92
CA ASP A 211 8.48 21.58 -24.93
C ASP A 211 8.82 22.29 -23.60
N PRO A 212 9.66 23.35 -23.62
CA PRO A 212 10.02 24.11 -22.43
C PRO A 212 8.84 24.78 -21.71
N ASN A 213 7.66 24.89 -22.34
CA ASN A 213 6.44 25.41 -21.71
C ASN A 213 5.78 24.39 -20.76
N VAL A 214 6.21 23.12 -20.80
CA VAL A 214 5.82 22.11 -19.81
C VAL A 214 6.76 22.25 -18.61
N PRO A 215 6.25 22.41 -17.36
CA PRO A 215 7.10 22.45 -16.18
C PRO A 215 7.96 21.19 -16.03
N LEU A 216 9.13 21.29 -15.37
CA LEU A 216 9.97 20.12 -15.05
C LEU A 216 9.22 19.03 -14.26
N SER A 217 8.20 19.43 -13.49
CA SER A 217 7.29 18.59 -12.73
C SER A 217 6.15 17.97 -13.55
N GLY A 218 6.01 18.34 -14.83
CA GLY A 218 4.88 17.97 -15.70
C GLY A 218 3.58 18.72 -15.36
N ALA A 219 3.26 18.83 -14.08
CA ALA A 219 2.10 19.55 -13.55
C ALA A 219 2.50 20.89 -12.90
N SER A 220 1.56 21.83 -12.82
CA SER A 220 1.76 23.14 -12.18
C SER A 220 1.95 23.06 -10.66
N GLY A 221 1.33 22.07 -10.01
CA GLY A 221 1.40 21.85 -8.56
C GLY A 221 0.61 22.87 -7.73
N GLN A 222 0.43 22.56 -6.43
CA GLN A 222 -0.31 23.44 -5.52
C GLN A 222 0.54 24.63 -5.05
N SER A 223 0.04 25.86 -5.21
CA SER A 223 0.75 27.06 -4.76
C SER A 223 0.82 27.18 -3.24
N VAL A 224 -0.30 27.22 -2.52
CA VAL A 224 -0.33 27.21 -1.05
C VAL A 224 -1.54 26.42 -0.56
N ALA A 225 -1.30 25.49 0.36
CA ALA A 225 -2.31 24.72 1.06
C ALA A 225 -2.58 25.30 2.45
N LEU A 226 -3.86 25.48 2.77
CA LEU A 226 -4.29 25.92 4.10
C LEU A 226 -4.50 24.71 5.01
N GLY A 227 -4.03 24.83 6.25
CA GLY A 227 -4.23 23.86 7.33
C GLY A 227 -4.77 24.53 8.60
N PRO A 228 -6.00 25.07 8.60
CA PRO A 228 -6.63 25.59 9.80
C PRO A 228 -6.87 24.47 10.81
N ARG A 229 -6.79 24.82 12.09
CA ARG A 229 -7.02 23.94 13.24
C ARG A 229 -7.75 24.70 14.32
N VAL A 230 -8.79 24.08 14.87
CA VAL A 230 -9.54 24.57 16.01
C VAL A 230 -9.72 23.43 17.00
N GLY A 231 -9.49 23.71 18.28
CA GLY A 231 -9.67 22.78 19.38
C GLY A 231 -10.33 23.47 20.55
N VAL A 232 -11.03 22.69 21.35
CA VAL A 232 -11.73 23.15 22.54
C VAL A 232 -11.49 22.15 23.66
N ALA A 233 -11.17 22.65 24.84
CA ALA A 233 -11.17 21.89 26.08
C ALA A 233 -12.01 22.61 27.14
N TYR A 234 -13.04 21.93 27.64
CA TYR A 234 -13.98 22.48 28.60
C TYR A 234 -14.16 21.55 29.79
N SER A 235 -13.72 21.97 30.96
CA SER A 235 -14.01 21.30 32.23
C SER A 235 -15.42 21.65 32.68
N LEU A 236 -16.39 20.83 32.24
CA LEU A 236 -17.81 20.98 32.56
C LEU A 236 -18.07 20.79 34.06
N PHE A 237 -17.43 19.78 34.66
CA PHE A 237 -17.46 19.51 36.11
C PHE A 237 -16.06 19.19 36.61
N LYS A 238 -15.84 19.14 37.92
CA LYS A 238 -14.53 18.79 38.52
C LYS A 238 -13.95 17.45 38.02
N ASN A 239 -14.81 16.53 37.60
CA ASN A 239 -14.45 15.18 37.17
C ASN A 239 -14.74 14.92 35.68
N THR A 240 -15.21 15.91 34.94
CA THR A 240 -15.71 15.75 33.56
C THR A 240 -15.12 16.83 32.67
N VAL A 241 -14.39 16.41 31.64
CA VAL A 241 -13.79 17.29 30.64
C VAL A 241 -14.32 16.91 29.27
N LEU A 242 -14.86 17.87 28.55
CA LEU A 242 -15.17 17.77 27.14
C LEU A 242 -13.96 18.27 26.35
N ARG A 243 -13.55 17.52 25.33
CA ARG A 243 -12.52 17.92 24.38
C ARG A 243 -13.02 17.69 22.97
N GLY A 244 -12.61 18.51 22.04
CA GLY A 244 -12.89 18.27 20.64
C GLY A 244 -12.06 19.17 19.76
N GLY A 245 -11.98 18.84 18.49
CA GLY A 245 -11.27 19.67 17.54
C GLY A 245 -11.50 19.24 16.12
N TYR A 246 -11.14 20.13 15.22
CA TYR A 246 -11.16 19.96 13.79
C TYR A 246 -9.86 20.52 13.20
N GLY A 247 -9.29 19.83 12.22
CA GLY A 247 -8.10 20.30 11.53
C GLY A 247 -8.00 19.76 10.11
N ILE A 248 -7.36 20.55 9.25
CA ILE A 248 -6.97 20.14 7.90
C ILE A 248 -5.47 19.86 7.88
N PHE A 249 -5.09 18.72 7.31
CA PHE A 249 -3.72 18.25 7.19
C PHE A 249 -3.44 17.94 5.72
N ASN A 250 -2.41 18.59 5.16
CA ASN A 250 -1.98 18.37 3.78
C ASN A 250 -0.76 17.47 3.78
N TYR A 251 -0.66 16.60 2.77
CA TYR A 251 0.44 15.66 2.58
C TYR A 251 1.02 15.84 1.19
N HIS A 252 2.29 15.50 1.03
CA HIS A 252 2.97 15.51 -0.25
C HIS A 252 2.91 14.12 -0.89
N ASP A 253 2.69 14.06 -2.19
CA ASP A 253 2.64 12.79 -2.92
C ASP A 253 3.99 12.07 -2.98
N ALA A 254 3.90 10.75 -3.05
CA ALA A 254 5.06 9.96 -3.44
C ALA A 254 5.52 10.32 -4.87
N GLN A 255 6.80 10.07 -5.15
CA GLN A 255 7.38 10.32 -6.47
C GLN A 255 6.74 9.44 -7.54
N GLN A 256 6.26 10.05 -8.63
CA GLN A 256 5.65 9.34 -9.77
C GLN A 256 6.70 8.88 -10.79
N SER A 257 7.61 8.00 -10.36
CA SER A 257 8.78 7.58 -11.17
C SER A 257 8.42 7.01 -12.55
N GLY A 258 7.24 6.41 -12.71
CA GLY A 258 6.77 5.90 -14.01
C GLY A 258 6.66 7.00 -15.07
N ALA A 259 6.29 8.23 -14.70
CA ALA A 259 6.20 9.35 -15.62
C ALA A 259 7.57 9.98 -15.97
N LEU A 260 8.67 9.49 -15.40
CA LEU A 260 10.03 9.85 -15.83
C LEU A 260 10.54 8.92 -16.95
N VAL A 261 9.95 7.73 -17.10
CA VAL A 261 10.36 6.72 -18.09
C VAL A 261 9.35 6.71 -19.24
N TYR A 262 9.66 7.43 -20.31
CA TYR A 262 8.77 7.60 -21.45
C TYR A 262 9.55 7.74 -22.78
N PRO A 263 8.95 7.36 -23.92
CA PRO A 263 9.51 7.60 -25.24
C PRO A 263 9.57 9.09 -25.61
N PRO A 264 10.51 9.54 -26.46
CA PRO A 264 11.62 8.77 -27.03
C PRO A 264 12.82 8.66 -26.06
N THR A 265 12.77 9.30 -24.88
CA THR A 265 13.89 9.34 -23.92
C THR A 265 14.32 7.94 -23.50
N THR A 266 13.34 7.06 -23.25
CA THR A 266 13.55 5.68 -22.84
C THR A 266 12.42 4.80 -23.38
N LEU A 267 12.76 3.67 -24.01
CA LEU A 267 11.79 2.70 -24.51
C LEU A 267 11.91 1.40 -23.71
N THR A 268 10.75 0.80 -23.44
CA THR A 268 10.66 -0.53 -22.82
C THR A 268 9.84 -1.40 -23.74
N THR A 269 10.36 -2.57 -24.10
CA THR A 269 9.65 -3.53 -24.94
C THR A 269 9.58 -4.86 -24.23
N ASN A 270 8.38 -5.44 -24.21
CA ASN A 270 8.11 -6.77 -23.69
C ASN A 270 7.66 -7.64 -24.87
N LEU A 271 8.35 -8.76 -25.06
CA LEU A 271 8.02 -9.77 -26.05
C LEU A 271 7.44 -10.99 -25.31
N GLY A 272 6.42 -11.61 -25.91
CA GLY A 272 5.88 -12.88 -25.45
C GLY A 272 6.86 -14.04 -25.71
N SER A 273 6.32 -15.25 -25.79
CA SER A 273 7.17 -16.44 -26.00
C SER A 273 7.95 -16.33 -27.31
N ILE A 274 9.27 -16.47 -27.21
CA ILE A 274 10.22 -16.18 -28.28
C ILE A 274 11.46 -17.06 -28.11
N LEU A 275 12.11 -17.43 -29.22
CA LEU A 275 13.44 -18.04 -29.16
C LEU A 275 14.47 -16.97 -28.86
N LEU A 276 15.45 -17.29 -28.02
CA LEU A 276 16.57 -16.40 -27.71
C LEU A 276 17.29 -15.92 -28.98
N SER A 277 17.40 -16.79 -29.99
CA SER A 277 17.96 -16.46 -31.30
C SER A 277 17.20 -15.38 -32.07
N ASP A 278 15.93 -15.18 -31.77
CA ASP A 278 15.05 -14.25 -32.48
C ASP A 278 14.95 -12.88 -31.79
N VAL A 279 15.39 -12.79 -30.52
CA VAL A 279 15.35 -11.54 -29.74
C VAL A 279 16.08 -10.40 -30.45
N ASP A 280 17.25 -10.69 -31.05
CA ASP A 280 18.09 -9.69 -31.70
C ASP A 280 17.51 -9.14 -33.03
N ASN A 281 16.48 -9.81 -33.56
CA ASN A 281 15.81 -9.47 -34.82
C ASN A 281 14.56 -8.60 -34.63
N GLY A 282 14.14 -8.33 -33.39
CA GLY A 282 12.95 -7.51 -33.13
C GLY A 282 13.14 -6.04 -33.51
N GLU A 283 12.03 -5.37 -33.87
CA GLU A 283 11.95 -3.92 -34.14
C GLU A 283 11.19 -3.23 -32.99
N PRO A 284 11.84 -2.95 -31.84
CA PRO A 284 11.17 -2.50 -30.62
C PRO A 284 10.47 -1.15 -30.78
N GLU A 285 11.03 -0.23 -31.57
CA GLU A 285 10.46 1.09 -31.85
C GLU A 285 9.16 1.03 -32.64
N ARG A 286 8.88 -0.08 -33.32
CA ARG A 286 7.63 -0.31 -34.05
C ARG A 286 6.59 -1.06 -33.23
N GLN A 287 6.84 -1.30 -31.95
CA GLN A 287 5.86 -1.84 -31.02
C GLN A 287 5.10 -0.71 -30.33
N LYS A 288 3.79 -0.88 -30.15
CA LYS A 288 3.00 0.04 -29.34
C LYS A 288 3.49 -0.02 -27.90
N THR A 289 3.75 1.15 -27.31
CA THR A 289 4.18 1.24 -25.90
C THR A 289 3.03 1.69 -25.02
N GLY A 290 3.00 1.16 -23.80
CA GLY A 290 2.23 1.76 -22.71
C GLY A 290 2.93 3.00 -22.18
N LEU A 291 2.17 3.94 -21.59
CA LEU A 291 2.68 5.18 -21.01
C LEU A 291 2.17 5.35 -19.59
N THR A 292 2.97 6.03 -18.75
CA THR A 292 2.51 6.65 -17.51
C THR A 292 2.77 8.14 -17.59
N VAL A 293 1.74 8.96 -17.37
CA VAL A 293 1.78 10.40 -17.61
C VAL A 293 1.03 11.15 -16.52
N LEU A 294 1.42 12.40 -16.28
CA LEU A 294 0.77 13.29 -15.33
C LEU A 294 -0.26 14.19 -16.01
N SER A 295 -1.27 14.61 -15.25
CA SER A 295 -2.16 15.70 -15.66
C SER A 295 -1.47 17.06 -15.51
N ARG A 296 -1.28 17.78 -16.63
CA ARG A 296 -0.67 19.12 -16.64
C ARG A 296 -1.38 20.11 -15.72
N ASN A 297 -2.70 19.99 -15.63
CA ASN A 297 -3.58 20.92 -14.91
C ASN A 297 -3.92 20.46 -13.49
N ASP A 298 -3.32 19.37 -13.00
CA ASP A 298 -3.54 18.92 -11.63
C ASP A 298 -2.68 19.73 -10.65
N ASP A 299 -3.36 20.53 -9.85
CA ASP A 299 -2.79 21.40 -8.82
C ASP A 299 -3.08 20.90 -7.40
N LYS A 300 -3.49 19.64 -7.26
CA LYS A 300 -3.91 19.07 -5.98
C LYS A 300 -2.79 18.26 -5.33
N GLN A 301 -2.97 18.08 -4.03
CA GLN A 301 -2.17 17.26 -3.13
C GLN A 301 -3.11 16.65 -2.08
N PRO A 302 -2.80 15.45 -1.54
CA PRO A 302 -3.66 14.79 -0.57
C PRO A 302 -3.96 15.66 0.65
N ARG A 303 -5.25 15.71 1.02
CA ARG A 303 -5.73 16.53 2.13
C ARG A 303 -6.67 15.74 3.02
N THR A 304 -6.37 15.70 4.31
CA THR A 304 -7.20 15.06 5.33
C THR A 304 -7.87 16.11 6.22
N HIS A 305 -9.19 16.08 6.26
CA HIS A 305 -10.00 16.71 7.28
C HIS A 305 -10.12 15.73 8.44
N SER A 306 -9.72 16.11 9.65
CA SER A 306 -9.83 15.28 10.84
C SER A 306 -10.62 16.01 11.92
N TRP A 307 -11.55 15.32 12.55
CA TRP A 307 -12.31 15.83 13.68
C TRP A 307 -12.44 14.79 14.78
N ASN A 308 -12.56 15.27 16.01
CA ASN A 308 -12.90 14.42 17.14
C ASN A 308 -13.74 15.17 18.17
N PHE A 309 -14.48 14.37 18.94
CA PHE A 309 -15.18 14.81 20.13
C PHE A 309 -14.98 13.76 21.22
N THR A 310 -14.55 14.17 22.40
CA THR A 310 -14.15 13.31 23.50
C THR A 310 -14.78 13.77 24.82
N VAL A 311 -15.29 12.82 25.59
CA VAL A 311 -15.73 13.00 26.97
C VAL A 311 -14.78 12.22 27.86
N SER A 312 -14.01 12.92 28.69
CA SER A 312 -13.14 12.32 29.72
C SER A 312 -13.82 12.44 31.09
N GLN A 313 -14.07 11.30 31.73
CA GLN A 313 -14.74 11.20 33.03
C GLN A 313 -13.83 10.49 34.03
N ARG A 314 -13.53 11.15 35.15
CA ARG A 314 -12.98 10.47 36.33
C ARG A 314 -14.10 9.71 37.03
N LEU A 315 -13.90 8.40 37.18
CA LEU A 315 -14.80 7.48 37.86
C LEU A 315 -14.27 7.17 39.28
N PRO A 316 -15.10 6.54 40.15
CA PRO A 316 -14.64 6.08 41.46
C PRO A 316 -13.41 5.16 41.38
N LYS A 317 -12.72 4.96 42.51
CA LYS A 317 -11.53 4.09 42.60
C LYS A 317 -10.38 4.49 41.65
N GLN A 318 -10.25 5.80 41.38
CA GLN A 318 -9.15 6.38 40.58
C GLN A 318 -9.10 5.81 39.15
N MET A 319 -10.28 5.53 38.58
CA MET A 319 -10.46 5.12 37.19
C MET A 319 -10.74 6.35 36.32
N VAL A 320 -10.34 6.30 35.06
CA VAL A 320 -10.67 7.30 34.04
C VAL A 320 -11.30 6.58 32.86
N LEU A 321 -12.46 7.04 32.43
CA LEU A 321 -13.11 6.62 31.20
C LEU A 321 -13.04 7.78 30.20
N GLU A 322 -12.48 7.52 29.03
CA GLU A 322 -12.53 8.43 27.89
C GLU A 322 -13.36 7.77 26.78
N THR A 323 -14.33 8.51 26.24
CA THR A 323 -15.15 8.08 25.11
C THR A 323 -15.05 9.14 24.03
N SER A 324 -14.61 8.74 22.84
CA SER A 324 -14.32 9.63 21.72
C SER A 324 -15.02 9.16 20.46
N TYR A 325 -15.60 10.10 19.71
CA TYR A 325 -15.86 9.92 18.29
C TYR A 325 -14.71 10.55 17.51
N VAL A 326 -14.14 9.82 16.57
CA VAL A 326 -13.02 10.25 15.72
C VAL A 326 -13.39 10.00 14.27
N GLY A 327 -13.34 11.05 13.46
CA GLY A 327 -13.61 11.00 12.03
C GLY A 327 -12.49 11.61 11.20
N THR A 328 -12.27 11.05 10.01
CA THR A 328 -11.41 11.64 8.99
C THR A 328 -12.05 11.52 7.61
N HIS A 329 -11.90 12.56 6.80
CA HIS A 329 -12.21 12.57 5.38
C HIS A 329 -10.97 13.02 4.60
N THR A 330 -10.40 12.12 3.83
CA THR A 330 -9.23 12.36 2.99
C THR A 330 -9.68 12.54 1.56
N GLN A 331 -9.27 13.62 0.92
CA GLN A 331 -9.56 13.95 -0.47
C GLN A 331 -8.26 14.15 -1.25
N TYR A 332 -8.40 14.20 -2.57
CA TYR A 332 -7.28 14.40 -3.49
C TYR A 332 -6.20 13.34 -3.29
N LEU A 333 -6.62 12.09 -3.11
CA LEU A 333 -5.72 10.95 -3.22
C LEU A 333 -5.45 10.71 -4.70
N ILE A 334 -4.20 10.41 -5.04
CA ILE A 334 -3.81 10.10 -6.41
C ILE A 334 -4.46 8.80 -6.87
N GLY A 335 -5.05 8.82 -8.06
CA GLY A 335 -5.56 7.64 -8.74
C GLY A 335 -5.00 7.56 -10.15
N SER A 336 -5.29 6.44 -10.83
CA SER A 336 -4.89 6.22 -12.21
C SER A 336 -6.10 5.92 -13.08
N ARG A 337 -6.13 6.51 -14.27
CA ARG A 337 -7.10 6.25 -15.33
C ARG A 337 -6.34 5.96 -16.62
N ASN A 338 -6.93 5.19 -17.53
CA ASN A 338 -6.34 4.80 -18.81
C ASN A 338 -6.97 5.65 -19.91
N LEU A 339 -6.23 6.64 -20.44
CA LEU A 339 -6.73 7.51 -21.51
C LEU A 339 -6.91 6.81 -22.86
N ASN A 340 -6.41 5.59 -23.00
CA ASN A 340 -6.46 4.85 -24.26
C ASN A 340 -7.10 3.47 -24.13
N SER A 341 -8.05 3.30 -23.21
CA SER A 341 -8.72 2.01 -23.09
C SER A 341 -9.59 1.68 -24.29
N VAL A 342 -9.96 0.42 -24.39
CA VAL A 342 -10.91 -0.08 -25.37
C VAL A 342 -12.34 0.25 -24.94
N PRO A 343 -13.23 0.74 -25.82
CA PRO A 343 -14.64 0.93 -25.48
C PRO A 343 -15.32 -0.37 -25.04
N ALA A 344 -16.24 -0.29 -24.06
CA ALA A 344 -16.99 -1.45 -23.58
C ALA A 344 -17.69 -2.19 -24.73
N GLY A 345 -17.58 -3.52 -24.75
CA GLY A 345 -18.19 -4.36 -25.78
C GLY A 345 -17.42 -4.49 -27.10
N ALA A 346 -16.35 -3.74 -27.35
CA ALA A 346 -15.69 -3.67 -28.67
C ALA A 346 -15.14 -5.01 -29.20
N THR A 347 -14.75 -5.90 -28.28
CA THR A 347 -14.19 -7.23 -28.60
C THR A 347 -15.18 -8.39 -28.40
N LEU A 348 -16.44 -8.13 -28.01
CA LEU A 348 -17.44 -9.19 -27.82
C LEU A 348 -17.68 -9.96 -29.12
N GLY A 349 -17.72 -11.28 -29.02
CA GLY A 349 -17.89 -12.19 -30.16
C GLY A 349 -16.64 -12.37 -31.04
N LYS A 350 -15.49 -11.80 -30.66
CA LYS A 350 -14.24 -11.87 -31.42
C LYS A 350 -13.18 -12.66 -30.65
N ALA A 351 -13.21 -13.98 -30.80
CA ALA A 351 -12.24 -14.86 -30.17
C ALA A 351 -10.80 -14.48 -30.59
N GLY A 352 -9.90 -14.34 -29.59
CA GLY A 352 -8.50 -13.98 -29.83
C GLY A 352 -8.24 -12.51 -30.20
N ALA A 353 -9.23 -11.62 -30.08
CA ALA A 353 -9.04 -10.20 -30.34
C ALA A 353 -7.96 -9.58 -29.46
N ASN A 354 -7.02 -8.86 -30.08
CA ASN A 354 -6.06 -8.02 -29.36
C ASN A 354 -6.71 -6.67 -29.05
N PHE A 355 -6.72 -6.27 -27.78
CA PHE A 355 -7.27 -4.97 -27.36
C PHE A 355 -6.61 -3.78 -28.06
N ASP A 356 -5.33 -3.88 -28.40
CA ASP A 356 -4.59 -2.81 -29.04
C ASP A 356 -5.13 -2.46 -30.44
N ASP A 357 -5.87 -3.36 -31.09
CA ASP A 357 -6.53 -3.11 -32.39
C ASP A 357 -7.80 -2.25 -32.26
N TYR A 358 -8.31 -2.09 -31.04
CA TYR A 358 -9.57 -1.39 -30.74
C TYR A 358 -9.36 -0.08 -29.98
N ARG A 359 -8.12 0.32 -29.74
CA ARG A 359 -7.78 1.56 -29.05
C ARG A 359 -7.98 2.77 -29.95
N ALA A 360 -8.48 3.86 -29.38
CA ALA A 360 -8.70 5.10 -30.12
C ALA A 360 -7.39 5.78 -30.55
N LEU A 361 -6.38 5.78 -29.67
CA LEU A 361 -5.03 6.26 -29.96
C LEU A 361 -4.22 5.08 -30.49
N VAL A 362 -4.25 4.88 -31.81
CA VAL A 362 -3.75 3.69 -32.49
C VAL A 362 -2.25 3.44 -32.31
N ASN A 363 -1.47 4.47 -31.96
CA ASN A 363 -0.02 4.42 -31.81
C ASN A 363 0.45 4.01 -30.40
N TYR A 364 -0.47 3.84 -29.44
CA TYR A 364 -0.12 3.50 -28.05
C TYR A 364 -0.91 2.30 -27.54
N GLY A 365 -0.34 1.63 -26.55
CA GLY A 365 -1.08 0.73 -25.67
C GLY A 365 -1.85 1.53 -24.62
N ASN A 366 -1.90 1.03 -23.38
CA ASN A 366 -2.48 1.74 -22.24
C ASN A 366 -1.75 3.06 -21.95
N ILE A 367 -2.49 4.12 -21.62
CA ILE A 367 -1.94 5.41 -21.17
C ILE A 367 -2.44 5.67 -19.75
N SER A 368 -1.63 5.29 -18.77
CA SER A 368 -1.87 5.50 -17.33
C SER A 368 -1.73 6.98 -16.99
N PHE A 369 -2.85 7.68 -16.94
CA PHE A 369 -2.99 9.07 -16.57
C PHE A 369 -3.25 9.22 -15.09
N LEU A 370 -2.32 9.87 -14.41
CA LEU A 370 -2.32 10.05 -12.96
C LEU A 370 -2.91 11.42 -12.60
N ASP A 371 -3.94 11.40 -11.76
CA ASP A 371 -4.59 12.60 -11.23
C ASP A 371 -5.30 12.40 -9.88
N HIS A 372 -5.57 13.49 -9.17
CA HIS A 372 -6.14 13.49 -7.82
C HIS A 372 -7.68 13.49 -7.80
N PHE A 373 -8.29 12.31 -7.93
CA PHE A 373 -9.74 12.17 -7.87
C PHE A 373 -10.27 11.27 -6.74
N GLN A 374 -9.39 10.53 -6.07
CA GLN A 374 -9.76 9.57 -5.04
C GLN A 374 -9.96 10.24 -3.68
N TYR A 375 -10.72 9.56 -2.81
CA TYR A 375 -10.99 9.97 -1.44
C TYR A 375 -11.16 8.76 -0.52
N SER A 376 -11.09 8.97 0.80
CA SER A 376 -11.28 7.94 1.83
C SER A 376 -11.93 8.54 3.07
N ASN A 377 -12.67 7.72 3.80
CA ASN A 377 -13.36 8.11 5.03
C ASN A 377 -13.10 7.10 6.14
N TYR A 378 -12.82 7.58 7.34
CA TYR A 378 -12.77 6.76 8.54
C TYR A 378 -13.64 7.37 9.62
N ASN A 379 -14.44 6.55 10.30
CA ASN A 379 -15.28 6.95 11.41
C ASN A 379 -15.15 5.92 12.52
N SER A 380 -14.96 6.36 13.77
CA SER A 380 -14.84 5.45 14.89
C SER A 380 -15.38 6.00 16.21
N LEU A 381 -15.91 5.10 17.01
CA LEU A 381 -16.08 5.25 18.45
C LEU A 381 -14.87 4.60 19.14
N GLN A 382 -14.15 5.35 19.95
CA GLN A 382 -13.00 4.90 20.72
C GLN A 382 -13.27 5.08 22.20
N MET A 383 -13.01 4.04 23.00
CA MET A 383 -13.24 4.04 24.44
C MET A 383 -11.97 3.58 25.15
N LEU A 384 -11.54 4.30 26.17
CA LEU A 384 -10.42 3.95 27.03
C LEU A 384 -10.85 3.97 28.49
N LEU A 385 -10.84 2.82 29.16
CA LEU A 385 -10.96 2.72 30.60
C LEU A 385 -9.58 2.42 31.20
N ALA A 386 -9.05 3.31 32.01
CA ALA A 386 -7.71 3.18 32.59
C ALA A 386 -7.70 3.37 34.11
N ARG A 387 -6.81 2.63 34.77
CA ARG A 387 -6.43 2.80 36.18
C ARG A 387 -4.93 2.56 36.32
N GLN A 388 -4.19 3.55 36.82
CA GLN A 388 -2.72 3.53 36.87
C GLN A 388 -2.16 3.61 38.32
N THR A 389 -2.87 3.04 39.28
CA THR A 389 -2.62 3.28 40.70
C THR A 389 -2.91 2.07 41.56
N GLY A 390 -2.12 1.93 42.62
CA GLY A 390 -2.16 0.82 43.55
C GLY A 390 -1.55 -0.46 42.97
N ARG A 391 -1.95 -1.59 43.54
CA ARG A 391 -1.43 -2.92 43.18
C ARG A 391 -1.98 -3.46 41.85
N LEU A 392 -3.09 -2.92 41.37
CA LEU A 392 -3.73 -3.32 40.12
C LEU A 392 -3.77 -2.12 39.18
N THR A 393 -3.02 -2.20 38.10
CA THR A 393 -3.03 -1.24 37.00
C THR A 393 -3.58 -1.92 35.76
N TYR A 394 -4.46 -1.25 35.03
CA TYR A 394 -4.99 -1.77 33.77
C TYR A 394 -5.41 -0.66 32.82
N SER A 395 -5.49 -1.01 31.54
CA SER A 395 -6.10 -0.23 30.48
C SER A 395 -6.92 -1.16 29.57
N VAL A 396 -8.16 -0.78 29.33
CA VAL A 396 -9.07 -1.42 28.37
C VAL A 396 -9.36 -0.40 27.28
N ALA A 397 -8.88 -0.64 26.08
CA ALA A 397 -9.11 0.20 24.92
C ALA A 397 -9.99 -0.55 23.91
N TYR A 398 -11.12 0.04 23.52
CA TYR A 398 -12.03 -0.51 22.53
C TYR A 398 -12.22 0.50 21.40
N THR A 399 -12.16 0.03 20.16
CA THR A 399 -12.46 0.83 18.96
C THR A 399 -13.51 0.10 18.14
N PHE A 400 -14.62 0.80 17.89
CA PHE A 400 -15.61 0.43 16.88
C PHE A 400 -15.44 1.38 15.70
N GLY A 401 -14.85 0.90 14.61
CA GLY A 401 -14.45 1.73 13.47
C GLY A 401 -15.06 1.25 12.16
N LYS A 402 -15.07 2.13 11.15
CA LYS A 402 -15.31 1.77 9.77
C LYS A 402 -14.43 2.60 8.86
N ASN A 403 -13.69 1.93 7.99
CA ASN A 403 -12.80 2.54 7.01
C ASN A 403 -13.32 2.30 5.58
N LEU A 404 -13.43 3.37 4.82
CA LEU A 404 -13.97 3.39 3.47
C LEU A 404 -12.99 4.09 2.52
N GLY A 405 -12.92 3.61 1.28
CA GLY A 405 -12.00 4.11 0.27
C GLY A 405 -12.20 3.39 -1.05
N PHE A 406 -11.35 3.72 -2.02
CA PHE A 406 -11.27 2.99 -3.28
C PHE A 406 -10.63 1.62 -3.02
N GLN A 407 -11.25 0.57 -3.53
CA GLN A 407 -10.85 -0.81 -3.28
C GLN A 407 -9.98 -1.38 -4.40
N ASN A 408 -9.73 -0.60 -5.46
CA ASN A 408 -9.05 -1.00 -6.67
C ASN A 408 -9.75 -2.17 -7.41
N ARG A 409 -11.08 -2.28 -7.32
CA ARG A 409 -11.86 -3.36 -7.92
C ARG A 409 -11.88 -3.37 -9.43
N ASN A 410 -11.56 -2.23 -10.04
CA ASN A 410 -11.59 -2.06 -11.48
C ASN A 410 -10.19 -1.93 -12.11
N GLY A 411 -9.10 -2.10 -11.34
CA GLY A 411 -7.76 -1.84 -11.86
C GLY A 411 -7.61 -0.43 -12.48
N GLN A 412 -6.96 -0.35 -13.65
CA GLN A 412 -6.91 0.88 -14.46
C GLN A 412 -8.24 1.11 -15.19
N VAL A 413 -8.91 2.20 -14.87
CA VAL A 413 -10.23 2.60 -15.40
C VAL A 413 -10.11 3.14 -16.83
N GLY A 414 -11.07 2.88 -17.72
CA GLY A 414 -10.99 3.30 -19.12
C GLY A 414 -11.22 4.77 -19.48
N ALA A 415 -10.91 5.08 -20.74
CA ALA A 415 -11.12 6.34 -21.42
C ALA A 415 -12.62 6.60 -21.61
N GLY A 416 -13.07 7.79 -21.22
CA GLY A 416 -14.49 8.16 -21.27
C GLY A 416 -15.28 7.79 -20.02
N GLU A 417 -14.77 6.92 -19.14
CA GLU A 417 -15.35 6.77 -17.80
C GLU A 417 -15.12 8.06 -17.02
N ASN A 418 -16.22 8.71 -16.64
CA ASN A 418 -16.13 9.89 -15.79
C ASN A 418 -15.78 9.46 -14.36
N VAL A 419 -15.22 10.38 -13.59
CA VAL A 419 -14.77 10.11 -12.22
C VAL A 419 -15.91 9.58 -11.31
N ASP A 420 -17.16 9.92 -11.59
CA ASP A 420 -18.31 9.50 -10.78
C ASP A 420 -18.69 8.05 -11.02
N GLU A 421 -18.55 7.55 -12.24
CA GLU A 421 -18.70 6.12 -12.56
C GLU A 421 -17.66 5.29 -11.81
N ILE A 422 -16.40 5.74 -11.78
CA ILE A 422 -15.32 5.09 -11.03
C ILE A 422 -15.68 5.02 -9.54
N ARG A 423 -16.07 6.16 -8.97
CA ARG A 423 -16.47 6.29 -7.56
C ARG A 423 -17.60 5.33 -7.22
N SER A 424 -18.61 5.25 -8.09
CA SER A 424 -19.79 4.40 -7.86
C SER A 424 -19.45 2.91 -7.82
N ARG A 425 -18.44 2.47 -8.59
CA ARG A 425 -18.06 1.05 -8.70
C ARG A 425 -17.02 0.64 -7.68
N ASP A 426 -16.09 1.52 -7.31
CA ASP A 426 -14.91 1.14 -6.54
C ASP A 426 -14.90 1.59 -5.07
N TYR A 427 -15.80 2.49 -4.68
CA TYR A 427 -15.79 3.04 -3.33
C TYR A 427 -16.54 2.15 -2.30
N GLY A 428 -15.85 1.70 -1.25
CA GLY A 428 -16.48 1.00 -0.12
C GLY A 428 -15.48 0.53 0.94
N VAL A 429 -15.73 -0.61 1.63
CA VAL A 429 -14.91 -1.05 2.77
C VAL A 429 -13.57 -1.64 2.32
N ILE A 430 -12.48 -0.99 2.70
CA ILE A 430 -11.11 -1.36 2.30
C ILE A 430 -10.51 -2.45 3.19
N SER A 431 -9.42 -3.07 2.73
CA SER A 431 -8.85 -4.31 3.28
C SER A 431 -8.32 -4.20 4.71
N TYR A 432 -7.85 -3.01 5.07
CA TYR A 432 -7.33 -2.69 6.40
C TYR A 432 -8.41 -2.17 7.36
N ASP A 433 -9.70 -2.27 7.00
CA ASP A 433 -10.78 -2.07 7.96
C ASP A 433 -10.74 -3.13 9.07
N ARG A 434 -10.91 -2.67 10.31
CA ARG A 434 -11.13 -3.52 11.48
C ARG A 434 -12.32 -2.96 12.24
N THR A 435 -13.48 -3.61 12.12
CA THR A 435 -14.69 -3.06 12.73
C THR A 435 -14.59 -2.98 14.24
N HIS A 436 -14.10 -4.04 14.90
CA HIS A 436 -13.93 -4.10 16.35
C HIS A 436 -12.49 -4.41 16.68
N VAL A 437 -11.89 -3.59 17.55
CA VAL A 437 -10.55 -3.82 18.13
C VAL A 437 -10.65 -3.61 19.63
N LEU A 438 -10.26 -4.62 20.41
CA LEU A 438 -10.23 -4.57 21.87
C LEU A 438 -8.83 -4.95 22.34
N ASN A 439 -8.20 -4.03 23.07
CA ASN A 439 -6.90 -4.20 23.71
C ASN A 439 -7.06 -4.10 25.22
N ILE A 440 -6.67 -5.13 25.95
CA ILE A 440 -6.67 -5.17 27.41
C ILE A 440 -5.24 -5.38 27.87
N ALA A 441 -4.69 -4.43 28.61
CA ALA A 441 -3.41 -4.58 29.29
C ALA A 441 -3.63 -4.48 30.79
N TYR A 442 -3.03 -5.39 31.55
CA TYR A 442 -3.15 -5.39 33.00
C TYR A 442 -1.84 -5.83 33.68
N SER A 443 -1.64 -5.33 34.88
CA SER A 443 -0.59 -5.76 35.80
C SER A 443 -1.13 -5.71 37.22
N TRP A 444 -1.03 -6.84 37.91
CA TRP A 444 -1.49 -7.03 39.26
C TRP A 444 -0.34 -7.56 40.12
N LEU A 445 0.18 -6.70 40.99
CA LEU A 445 1.06 -7.10 42.08
C LEU A 445 0.21 -7.68 43.22
N MET A 446 0.35 -8.96 43.50
CA MET A 446 -0.44 -9.60 44.54
C MET A 446 -0.21 -8.95 45.92
N PRO A 447 -1.25 -8.91 46.78
CA PRO A 447 -1.09 -8.64 48.20
C PRO A 447 -0.05 -9.56 48.87
N ASN A 448 0.57 -9.07 49.95
CA ASN A 448 1.41 -9.92 50.79
C ASN A 448 0.49 -10.69 51.76
N PHE A 449 0.03 -11.87 51.35
CA PHE A 449 -0.92 -12.70 52.11
C PHE A 449 -0.28 -13.36 53.33
N PHE A 450 0.99 -13.79 53.23
CA PHE A 450 1.66 -14.53 54.30
C PHE A 450 2.51 -13.63 55.19
N LYS A 451 2.29 -13.67 56.51
CA LYS A 451 3.02 -12.86 57.50
C LYS A 451 3.93 -13.67 58.44
N GLY A 452 4.01 -14.98 58.28
CA GLY A 452 4.78 -15.89 59.15
C GLY A 452 6.31 -15.85 58.95
N ASN A 453 6.94 -17.03 58.94
CA ASN A 453 8.40 -17.15 58.83
C ASN A 453 8.98 -16.59 57.51
N VAL A 454 10.29 -16.37 57.50
CA VAL A 454 11.02 -15.77 56.35
C VAL A 454 10.84 -16.59 55.08
N VAL A 455 10.89 -17.92 55.19
CA VAL A 455 10.75 -18.84 54.05
C VAL A 455 9.35 -18.73 53.42
N GLY A 456 8.29 -18.78 54.23
CA GLY A 456 6.92 -18.65 53.74
C GLY A 456 6.65 -17.28 53.14
N LYS A 457 7.24 -16.21 53.69
CA LYS A 457 7.18 -14.86 53.08
C LYS A 457 7.83 -14.86 51.69
N ALA A 458 9.00 -15.48 51.56
CA ALA A 458 9.72 -15.57 50.29
C ALA A 458 8.96 -16.40 49.25
N LEU A 459 8.27 -17.47 49.63
CA LEU A 459 7.55 -18.35 48.69
C LEU A 459 6.15 -17.85 48.31
N ILE A 460 5.40 -17.24 49.24
CA ILE A 460 3.98 -16.90 49.03
C ILE A 460 3.79 -15.46 48.55
N ASN A 461 4.65 -14.51 48.92
CA ASN A 461 4.48 -13.09 48.56
C ASN A 461 5.30 -12.68 47.32
N GLY A 462 5.11 -11.47 46.79
CA GLY A 462 5.96 -10.94 45.70
C GLY A 462 5.63 -11.45 44.30
N TRP A 463 4.49 -12.12 44.13
CA TRP A 463 3.96 -12.50 42.83
C TRP A 463 3.34 -11.31 42.11
N GLN A 464 3.58 -11.20 40.81
CA GLN A 464 2.94 -10.24 39.93
C GLN A 464 2.46 -10.95 38.67
N PHE A 465 1.23 -10.68 38.27
CA PHE A 465 0.64 -11.15 37.02
C PHE A 465 0.52 -9.97 36.07
N SER A 466 0.94 -10.13 34.82
CA SER A 466 0.70 -9.13 33.79
C SER A 466 0.30 -9.81 32.50
N GLY A 467 -0.60 -9.21 31.75
CA GLY A 467 -1.02 -9.76 30.48
C GLY A 467 -1.50 -8.70 29.52
N ILE A 468 -1.50 -9.10 28.25
CA ILE A 468 -2.07 -8.35 27.15
C ILE A 468 -3.05 -9.28 26.44
N THR A 469 -4.23 -8.77 26.12
CA THR A 469 -5.23 -9.46 25.31
C THR A 469 -5.62 -8.55 24.16
N ILE A 470 -5.56 -9.10 22.96
CA ILE A 470 -5.93 -8.42 21.72
C ILE A 470 -7.05 -9.24 21.08
N LEU A 471 -8.17 -8.58 20.75
CA LEU A 471 -9.28 -9.15 20.00
C LEU A 471 -9.62 -8.21 18.85
N GLU A 472 -9.55 -8.71 17.62
CA GLU A 472 -9.83 -7.93 16.42
C GLU A 472 -10.79 -8.67 15.49
N SER A 473 -11.71 -7.92 14.89
CA SER A 473 -12.50 -8.42 13.76
C SER A 473 -11.58 -8.75 12.57
N GLY A 474 -11.97 -9.71 11.76
CA GLY A 474 -11.26 -10.00 10.52
C GLY A 474 -11.37 -8.86 9.51
N VAL A 475 -10.43 -8.87 8.55
CA VAL A 475 -10.42 -8.08 7.31
C VAL A 475 -11.72 -8.25 6.50
N ASN A 476 -12.02 -7.30 5.60
CA ASN A 476 -13.00 -7.54 4.54
C ASN A 476 -12.45 -8.55 3.53
N ILE A 477 -13.04 -9.74 3.43
CA ILE A 477 -12.56 -10.80 2.51
C ILE A 477 -12.55 -10.30 1.05
N GLY A 478 -13.58 -9.56 0.62
CA GLY A 478 -13.72 -9.08 -0.75
C GLY A 478 -12.74 -7.96 -1.15
N THR A 479 -11.88 -7.50 -0.25
CA THR A 479 -10.81 -6.54 -0.56
C THR A 479 -9.45 -6.96 -0.02
N ASN A 480 -9.35 -8.06 0.72
CA ASN A 480 -8.11 -8.58 1.29
C ASN A 480 -7.24 -9.35 0.28
N SER A 481 -7.72 -9.61 -0.93
CA SER A 481 -6.98 -10.27 -2.00
C SER A 481 -6.36 -9.25 -2.97
N GLN A 482 -5.27 -9.62 -3.64
CA GLN A 482 -4.69 -8.84 -4.75
C GLN A 482 -5.70 -8.58 -5.88
N ASN A 483 -6.74 -9.43 -5.99
CA ASN A 483 -7.83 -9.30 -6.94
C ASN A 483 -9.18 -9.35 -6.23
N THR A 484 -9.94 -8.27 -6.31
CA THR A 484 -11.18 -8.03 -5.56
C THR A 484 -12.39 -8.76 -6.13
N ASN A 485 -12.24 -9.42 -7.27
CA ASN A 485 -13.24 -10.24 -7.94
C ASN A 485 -13.08 -11.74 -7.63
N PHE A 486 -12.26 -12.07 -6.60
CA PHE A 486 -11.91 -13.43 -6.24
C PHE A 486 -11.25 -14.23 -7.38
N ASN A 487 -10.44 -13.59 -8.22
CA ASN A 487 -9.75 -14.25 -9.36
C ASN A 487 -10.70 -15.06 -10.23
N VAL A 488 -11.85 -14.46 -10.59
CA VAL A 488 -12.85 -15.12 -11.44
C VAL A 488 -12.20 -15.67 -12.71
N SER A 489 -12.36 -16.97 -12.97
CA SER A 489 -11.65 -17.69 -14.02
C SER A 489 -12.42 -18.93 -14.48
N GLY A 490 -11.96 -19.56 -15.57
CA GLY A 490 -12.56 -20.79 -16.11
C GLY A 490 -13.51 -20.53 -17.28
N THR A 491 -14.66 -21.20 -17.32
CA THR A 491 -15.64 -21.10 -18.41
C THR A 491 -17.06 -20.79 -17.93
N ASP A 492 -17.80 -20.03 -18.73
CA ASP A 492 -19.22 -19.75 -18.52
C ASP A 492 -20.10 -20.98 -18.81
N ALA A 493 -21.41 -20.86 -18.66
CA ALA A 493 -22.37 -21.95 -18.87
C ALA A 493 -22.33 -22.57 -20.29
N ASN A 494 -21.81 -21.84 -21.29
CA ASN A 494 -21.69 -22.29 -22.68
C ASN A 494 -20.29 -22.80 -23.01
N GLY A 495 -19.38 -22.89 -22.03
CA GLY A 495 -17.99 -23.29 -22.24
C GLY A 495 -17.09 -22.15 -22.76
N VAL A 496 -17.57 -20.90 -22.79
CA VAL A 496 -16.77 -19.75 -23.23
C VAL A 496 -15.82 -19.34 -22.10
N SER A 497 -14.54 -19.15 -22.41
CA SER A 497 -13.55 -18.73 -21.41
C SER A 497 -13.90 -17.38 -20.78
N ILE A 498 -13.80 -17.32 -19.45
CA ILE A 498 -14.02 -16.11 -18.67
C ILE A 498 -12.77 -15.24 -18.77
N GLY A 499 -12.86 -14.17 -19.54
CA GLY A 499 -11.81 -13.17 -19.68
C GLY A 499 -12.37 -11.84 -20.18
N GLN A 500 -11.66 -10.74 -19.92
CA GLN A 500 -12.15 -9.38 -20.24
C GLN A 500 -12.56 -9.24 -21.71
N ALA A 501 -11.79 -9.78 -22.66
CA ALA A 501 -12.10 -9.68 -24.09
C ALA A 501 -13.43 -10.36 -24.47
N LEU A 502 -13.77 -11.48 -23.81
CA LEU A 502 -14.96 -12.27 -24.13
C LEU A 502 -16.18 -11.88 -23.28
N ILE A 503 -15.97 -11.39 -22.06
CA ILE A 503 -17.04 -11.10 -21.11
C ILE A 503 -17.46 -9.63 -21.14
N THR A 504 -16.52 -8.70 -20.95
CA THR A 504 -16.79 -7.25 -20.94
C THR A 504 -16.53 -6.60 -22.29
N GLY A 505 -15.75 -7.25 -23.15
CA GLY A 505 -15.36 -6.74 -24.45
C GLY A 505 -14.34 -5.59 -24.39
N THR A 506 -13.74 -5.33 -23.23
CA THR A 506 -12.87 -4.17 -22.96
C THR A 506 -11.84 -4.47 -21.88
N ASP A 507 -10.69 -3.81 -21.94
CA ASP A 507 -9.68 -3.79 -20.89
C ASP A 507 -9.98 -2.77 -19.76
N ALA A 508 -10.94 -1.86 -19.96
CA ALA A 508 -11.35 -0.81 -19.02
C ALA A 508 -12.17 -1.31 -17.83
N ILE A 509 -12.87 -2.44 -18.03
CA ILE A 509 -13.84 -2.98 -17.08
C ILE A 509 -13.39 -4.39 -16.72
N GLN A 510 -13.07 -4.56 -15.44
CA GLN A 510 -12.63 -5.83 -14.88
C GLN A 510 -13.81 -6.81 -14.79
N VAL A 511 -13.57 -8.09 -15.07
CA VAL A 511 -14.62 -9.12 -14.99
C VAL A 511 -14.99 -9.35 -13.53
N GLN A 512 -16.29 -9.35 -13.24
CA GLN A 512 -16.85 -9.58 -11.90
C GLN A 512 -17.77 -10.81 -11.93
N PRO A 513 -17.75 -11.65 -10.88
CA PRO A 513 -18.71 -12.74 -10.74
C PRO A 513 -20.13 -12.23 -10.52
N LEU A 514 -21.13 -12.97 -11.02
CA LEU A 514 -22.53 -12.68 -10.75
C LEU A 514 -22.82 -12.92 -9.27
N LEU A 515 -23.61 -12.04 -8.64
CA LEU A 515 -24.07 -12.24 -7.26
C LEU A 515 -25.51 -12.76 -7.29
N LEU A 516 -25.70 -14.04 -6.95
CA LEU A 516 -26.98 -14.75 -7.03
C LEU A 516 -27.78 -14.66 -5.72
N CYS A 517 -27.09 -14.55 -4.59
CA CYS A 517 -27.65 -14.40 -3.24
C CYS A 517 -26.68 -13.65 -2.31
N ASP A 518 -27.07 -13.46 -1.04
CA ASP A 518 -26.18 -12.91 -0.03
C ASP A 518 -25.13 -13.96 0.40
N PRO A 519 -23.83 -13.73 0.13
CA PRO A 519 -22.79 -14.72 0.37
C PRO A 519 -22.42 -14.88 1.86
N ARG A 520 -23.13 -14.17 2.76
CA ARG A 520 -23.03 -14.30 4.22
C ARG A 520 -24.02 -15.31 4.79
N GLU A 521 -25.01 -15.70 3.99
CA GLU A 521 -26.07 -16.62 4.39
C GLU A 521 -25.77 -18.06 3.94
N GLY A 522 -26.31 -19.04 4.67
CA GLY A 522 -26.14 -20.46 4.34
C GLY A 522 -24.71 -20.98 4.49
N LEU A 523 -23.90 -20.36 5.35
CA LEU A 523 -22.53 -20.79 5.62
C LEU A 523 -22.49 -22.13 6.36
N ALA A 524 -21.65 -23.04 5.88
CA ALA A 524 -21.31 -24.26 6.62
C ALA A 524 -20.31 -23.95 7.76
N ASP A 525 -20.11 -24.93 8.66
CA ASP A 525 -19.20 -24.75 9.80
C ASP A 525 -17.76 -24.47 9.33
N GLY A 526 -17.16 -23.40 9.87
CA GLY A 526 -15.84 -22.92 9.47
C GLY A 526 -15.76 -22.20 8.12
N GLN A 527 -16.87 -22.02 7.40
CA GLN A 527 -16.93 -21.24 6.16
C GLN A 527 -17.17 -19.76 6.44
N TYR A 528 -16.44 -18.88 5.76
CA TYR A 528 -16.52 -17.43 5.96
C TYR A 528 -17.29 -16.70 4.84
N ILE A 529 -17.39 -17.32 3.66
CA ILE A 529 -18.12 -16.77 2.51
C ILE A 529 -18.68 -17.92 1.67
N ASN A 530 -19.95 -17.82 1.29
CA ASN A 530 -20.66 -18.87 0.55
C ASN A 530 -20.38 -18.76 -0.96
N GLY A 531 -19.65 -19.72 -1.51
CA GLY A 531 -19.34 -19.80 -2.93
C GLY A 531 -20.54 -20.00 -3.84
N ALA A 532 -21.60 -20.67 -3.36
CA ALA A 532 -22.81 -20.95 -4.14
C ALA A 532 -23.61 -19.68 -4.47
N CYS A 533 -23.33 -18.56 -3.80
CA CYS A 533 -23.91 -17.26 -4.14
C CYS A 533 -23.20 -16.53 -5.28
N PHE A 534 -22.15 -17.12 -5.86
CA PHE A 534 -21.45 -16.59 -7.01
C PHE A 534 -21.73 -17.41 -8.26
N GLY A 535 -22.05 -16.73 -9.36
CA GLY A 535 -22.23 -17.34 -10.68
C GLY A 535 -21.16 -16.87 -11.67
N ALA A 536 -20.89 -17.71 -12.68
CA ALA A 536 -20.01 -17.34 -13.78
C ALA A 536 -20.64 -16.19 -14.60
N PRO A 537 -19.91 -15.10 -14.89
CA PRO A 537 -20.35 -14.11 -15.85
C PRO A 537 -20.33 -14.68 -17.28
N SER A 538 -21.08 -14.06 -18.18
CA SER A 538 -21.17 -14.46 -19.59
C SER A 538 -20.99 -13.25 -20.51
N PRO A 539 -20.75 -13.42 -21.83
CA PRO A 539 -20.57 -12.31 -22.76
C PRO A 539 -21.68 -11.25 -22.65
N GLY A 540 -21.30 -10.01 -22.37
CA GLY A 540 -22.22 -8.87 -22.19
C GLY A 540 -22.95 -8.81 -20.84
N GLN A 541 -22.76 -9.81 -19.96
CA GLN A 541 -23.35 -9.87 -18.62
C GLN A 541 -22.25 -9.96 -17.56
N ASN A 542 -21.78 -8.81 -17.10
CA ASN A 542 -20.80 -8.71 -16.02
C ASN A 542 -21.48 -8.64 -14.64
N GLY A 543 -20.80 -9.13 -13.61
CA GLY A 543 -21.26 -9.08 -12.22
C GLY A 543 -21.25 -7.71 -11.57
N VAL A 544 -21.61 -7.69 -10.29
CA VAL A 544 -21.60 -6.46 -9.47
C VAL A 544 -20.20 -6.16 -8.95
N PHE A 545 -19.83 -4.88 -8.91
CA PHE A 545 -18.55 -4.47 -8.34
C PHE A 545 -18.58 -4.44 -6.83
N GLN A 546 -19.71 -4.18 -6.16
CA GLN A 546 -19.78 -4.02 -4.71
C GLN A 546 -20.53 -5.18 -4.04
N PHE A 547 -19.78 -6.19 -3.58
CA PHE A 547 -20.30 -7.25 -2.71
C PHE A 547 -20.66 -6.75 -1.29
N PRO A 548 -21.59 -7.44 -0.59
CA PRO A 548 -21.81 -7.25 0.84
C PRO A 548 -20.51 -7.33 1.64
N TYR A 549 -20.46 -6.64 2.78
CA TYR A 549 -19.29 -6.66 3.65
C TYR A 549 -19.17 -8.03 4.35
N VAL A 550 -18.19 -8.83 3.92
CA VAL A 550 -17.92 -10.18 4.46
C VAL A 550 -16.62 -10.15 5.26
N ARG A 551 -16.68 -10.55 6.54
CA ARG A 551 -15.51 -10.53 7.43
C ARG A 551 -14.75 -11.84 7.39
N GLY A 552 -13.44 -11.73 7.37
CA GLY A 552 -12.51 -12.85 7.52
C GLY A 552 -12.41 -13.37 8.95
N PRO A 553 -11.51 -14.35 9.16
CA PRO A 553 -11.19 -14.85 10.49
C PRO A 553 -10.82 -13.72 11.46
N ARG A 554 -11.33 -13.82 12.69
CA ARG A 554 -10.97 -12.91 13.77
C ARG A 554 -9.55 -13.18 14.25
N PHE A 555 -8.89 -12.15 14.76
CA PHE A 555 -7.62 -12.29 15.46
C PHE A 555 -7.86 -12.25 16.97
N MET A 556 -7.30 -13.20 17.70
CA MET A 556 -7.37 -13.26 19.16
C MET A 556 -6.02 -13.68 19.71
N ASN A 557 -5.38 -12.86 20.53
CA ASN A 557 -4.10 -13.23 21.14
C ASN A 557 -4.09 -12.89 22.63
N HIS A 558 -3.50 -13.80 23.42
CA HIS A 558 -3.36 -13.65 24.85
C HIS A 558 -1.90 -13.90 25.24
N ASP A 559 -1.25 -12.85 25.73
CA ASP A 559 0.09 -12.93 26.28
C ASP A 559 0.00 -12.80 27.80
N LEU A 560 0.69 -13.70 28.51
CA LEU A 560 0.68 -13.76 29.97
C LEU A 560 2.11 -13.81 30.49
N SER A 561 2.39 -13.00 31.50
CA SER A 561 3.65 -12.96 32.21
C SER A 561 3.42 -13.08 33.71
N ILE A 562 4.17 -13.97 34.34
CA ILE A 562 4.20 -14.16 35.78
C ILE A 562 5.58 -13.78 36.27
N PHE A 563 5.63 -12.93 37.28
CA PHE A 563 6.87 -12.51 37.91
C PHE A 563 6.86 -12.93 39.38
N LYS A 564 8.00 -13.40 39.84
CA LYS A 564 8.26 -13.68 41.25
C LYS A 564 9.42 -12.81 41.70
N ASN A 565 9.15 -11.88 42.62
CA ASN A 565 10.16 -11.00 43.19
C ASN A 565 10.58 -11.49 44.57
N PHE A 566 11.86 -11.85 44.71
CA PHE A 566 12.51 -12.11 45.98
C PHE A 566 13.25 -10.85 46.42
N GLN A 567 12.80 -10.26 47.53
CA GLN A 567 13.52 -9.15 48.15
C GLN A 567 14.74 -9.68 48.89
N ILE A 568 15.90 -9.03 48.72
CA ILE A 568 17.18 -9.46 49.29
C ILE A 568 17.71 -8.36 50.21
N GLY A 569 17.85 -8.68 51.51
CA GLY A 569 18.34 -7.76 52.53
C GLY A 569 17.26 -6.90 53.18
N ASN A 570 17.67 -6.05 54.12
CA ASN A 570 16.77 -5.21 54.92
C ASN A 570 16.39 -3.89 54.23
N ASN A 571 17.20 -3.45 53.27
CA ASN A 571 16.95 -2.25 52.49
C ASN A 571 16.39 -2.74 51.16
N GLU A 572 15.12 -2.46 50.85
CA GLU A 572 14.34 -3.01 49.72
C GLU A 572 14.88 -2.69 48.29
N ASN A 573 16.15 -2.28 48.17
CA ASN A 573 16.80 -1.85 46.95
C ASN A 573 17.30 -3.01 46.09
N ARG A 574 17.53 -4.20 46.69
CA ARG A 574 18.01 -5.38 45.97
C ARG A 574 16.88 -6.41 45.81
N LYS A 575 16.60 -6.79 44.57
CA LYS A 575 15.63 -7.86 44.27
C LYS A 575 16.11 -8.80 43.18
N LEU A 576 15.86 -10.09 43.39
CA LEU A 576 15.99 -11.13 42.38
C LEU A 576 14.59 -11.43 41.83
N GLN A 577 14.39 -11.17 40.54
CA GLN A 577 13.13 -11.39 39.85
C GLN A 577 13.25 -12.58 38.90
N PHE A 578 12.33 -13.54 39.05
CA PHE A 578 12.10 -14.59 38.06
C PHE A 578 10.90 -14.17 37.21
N ARG A 579 11.05 -14.24 35.89
CA ARG A 579 10.01 -13.91 34.92
C ARG A 579 9.75 -15.12 34.06
N PHE A 580 8.48 -15.49 33.95
CA PHE A 580 7.99 -16.46 33.01
C PHE A 580 6.96 -15.78 32.13
N SER A 581 7.23 -15.66 30.82
CA SER A 581 6.37 -15.02 29.84
C SER A 581 5.96 -16.03 28.77
N CYS A 582 4.66 -16.13 28.51
CA CYS A 582 4.09 -16.93 27.45
C CYS A 582 3.36 -16.03 26.47
N TYR A 583 3.80 -16.03 25.22
CA TYR A 583 3.15 -15.37 24.09
C TYR A 583 2.26 -16.38 23.38
N ASN A 584 1.07 -15.96 22.94
CA ASN A 584 0.00 -16.87 22.53
C ASN A 584 -0.18 -18.00 23.57
N PHE A 585 -0.40 -17.61 24.82
CA PHE A 585 -0.47 -18.51 25.96
C PHE A 585 -1.53 -19.62 25.79
N LEU A 586 -2.63 -19.35 25.10
CA LEU A 586 -3.66 -20.35 24.83
C LEU A 586 -3.25 -21.36 23.75
N ASN A 587 -2.35 -21.00 22.83
CA ASN A 587 -1.95 -21.81 21.67
C ASN A 587 -3.15 -22.29 20.81
N HIS A 588 -4.17 -21.45 20.69
CA HIS A 588 -5.23 -21.72 19.72
C HIS A 588 -4.76 -21.31 18.32
N PRO A 589 -5.29 -21.90 17.25
CA PRO A 589 -4.98 -21.48 15.88
C PRO A 589 -5.49 -20.05 15.63
N LEU A 590 -4.72 -19.28 14.85
CA LEU A 590 -5.11 -17.99 14.31
C LEU A 590 -5.33 -18.17 12.82
N ASP A 591 -6.57 -18.50 12.46
CA ASP A 591 -6.93 -18.76 11.08
C ASP A 591 -6.81 -17.49 10.23
N THR A 592 -6.46 -17.64 8.96
CA THR A 592 -6.18 -16.49 8.08
C THR A 592 -6.29 -16.88 6.60
N PHE A 593 -6.66 -15.93 5.75
CA PHE A 593 -6.49 -16.12 4.31
C PHE A 593 -5.13 -15.55 3.89
N VAL A 594 -4.37 -16.31 3.10
CA VAL A 594 -3.08 -15.85 2.59
C VAL A 594 -3.25 -14.97 1.35
N ASN A 595 -2.20 -14.25 0.96
CA ASN A 595 -2.22 -13.50 -0.30
C ASN A 595 -2.45 -14.47 -1.47
N SER A 596 -3.41 -14.14 -2.34
CA SER A 596 -3.82 -14.98 -3.47
C SER A 596 -4.25 -16.40 -3.06
N ASP A 597 -4.90 -16.53 -1.89
CA ASP A 597 -5.38 -17.80 -1.36
C ASP A 597 -6.22 -18.57 -2.41
N PRO A 598 -5.86 -19.80 -2.78
CA PRO A 598 -6.63 -20.60 -3.75
C PRO A 598 -8.05 -20.89 -3.26
N ARG A 599 -8.33 -20.81 -1.95
CA ARG A 599 -9.66 -20.99 -1.37
C ARG A 599 -10.51 -19.72 -1.41
N LEU A 600 -10.00 -18.64 -1.98
CA LEU A 600 -10.75 -17.44 -2.34
C LEU A 600 -10.73 -17.22 -3.86
N GLN A 601 -10.59 -18.29 -4.64
CA GLN A 601 -10.65 -18.25 -6.11
C GLN A 601 -11.99 -18.78 -6.62
N LEU A 602 -12.67 -18.00 -7.44
CA LEU A 602 -13.87 -18.40 -8.15
C LEU A 602 -13.50 -18.96 -9.52
N SER A 603 -13.27 -20.27 -9.58
CA SER A 603 -13.01 -20.98 -10.83
C SER A 603 -14.26 -21.74 -11.27
N PHE A 604 -14.71 -21.52 -12.50
CA PHE A 604 -15.91 -22.12 -13.05
C PHE A 604 -15.59 -23.10 -14.17
N ASP A 605 -16.35 -24.20 -14.26
CA ASP A 605 -16.35 -25.12 -15.39
C ASP A 605 -17.79 -25.30 -15.88
N HIS A 606 -18.04 -24.91 -17.13
CA HIS A 606 -19.37 -24.85 -17.72
C HIS A 606 -20.37 -24.11 -16.81
N GLY A 607 -19.93 -22.99 -16.22
CA GLY A 607 -20.72 -22.15 -15.32
C GLY A 607 -20.86 -22.66 -13.89
N ASN A 608 -20.36 -23.86 -13.58
CA ASN A 608 -20.41 -24.44 -12.23
C ASN A 608 -19.12 -24.13 -11.46
N LEU A 609 -19.23 -23.69 -10.22
CA LEU A 609 -18.07 -23.45 -9.37
C LEU A 609 -17.36 -24.78 -9.08
N THR A 610 -16.07 -24.87 -9.35
CA THR A 610 -15.25 -26.08 -9.14
C THR A 610 -14.48 -26.07 -7.83
N ASN A 611 -14.40 -24.92 -7.15
CA ASN A 611 -13.70 -24.77 -5.89
C ASN A 611 -14.59 -25.14 -4.70
N ASP A 612 -14.63 -26.43 -4.37
CA ASP A 612 -15.41 -26.96 -3.23
C ASP A 612 -14.95 -26.43 -1.86
N LEU A 613 -13.72 -25.90 -1.78
CA LEU A 613 -13.14 -25.33 -0.57
C LEU A 613 -13.26 -23.80 -0.52
N PHE A 614 -14.07 -23.20 -1.39
CA PHE A 614 -14.24 -21.75 -1.41
C PHE A 614 -14.79 -21.22 -0.07
N GLY A 615 -14.12 -20.19 0.44
CA GLY A 615 -14.49 -19.51 1.68
C GLY A 615 -14.03 -20.23 2.95
N TYR A 616 -13.25 -21.31 2.85
CA TYR A 616 -12.60 -21.95 3.98
C TYR A 616 -11.13 -21.55 4.04
N THR A 617 -10.58 -21.33 5.23
CA THR A 617 -9.15 -21.07 5.42
C THR A 617 -8.39 -22.34 5.79
N SER A 618 -7.14 -22.45 5.33
CA SER A 618 -6.15 -23.40 5.87
C SER A 618 -4.95 -22.72 6.52
N GLY A 619 -4.75 -21.43 6.25
CA GLY A 619 -3.64 -20.67 6.79
C GLY A 619 -3.79 -20.48 8.29
N LYS A 620 -2.71 -20.71 9.03
CA LYS A 620 -2.65 -20.49 10.48
C LYS A 620 -1.39 -19.72 10.84
N TYR A 621 -1.54 -18.66 11.62
CA TYR A 621 -0.41 -17.88 12.13
C TYR A 621 -0.15 -18.10 13.62
N GLY A 622 1.10 -17.84 14.01
CA GLY A 622 1.52 -17.83 15.40
C GLY A 622 1.73 -19.23 16.00
N LYS A 623 2.50 -19.27 17.08
CA LYS A 623 2.70 -20.43 17.94
C LYS A 623 2.92 -19.95 19.36
N ARG A 624 2.65 -20.79 20.36
CA ARG A 624 3.03 -20.47 21.73
C ARG A 624 4.54 -20.34 21.85
N ILE A 625 5.00 -19.25 22.43
CA ILE A 625 6.41 -19.03 22.75
C ILE A 625 6.51 -18.78 24.25
N ALA A 626 7.25 -19.65 24.95
CA ALA A 626 7.56 -19.47 26.37
C ALA A 626 8.98 -18.91 26.51
N GLN A 627 9.14 -17.92 27.37
CA GLN A 627 10.41 -17.30 27.70
C GLN A 627 10.57 -17.25 29.22
N PHE A 628 11.78 -17.59 29.67
CA PHE A 628 12.18 -17.48 31.05
C PHE A 628 13.35 -16.51 31.16
N ALA A 629 13.29 -15.64 32.17
CA ALA A 629 14.37 -14.71 32.45
C ALA A 629 14.56 -14.55 33.96
N ILE A 630 15.81 -14.36 34.36
CA ILE A 630 16.19 -14.00 35.72
C ILE A 630 16.82 -12.61 35.65
N LYS A 631 16.33 -11.69 36.48
CA LYS A 631 16.84 -10.32 36.57
C LYS A 631 17.20 -10.01 38.02
N PHE A 632 18.46 -9.67 38.25
CA PHE A 632 18.90 -9.08 39.51
C PHE A 632 18.91 -7.56 39.38
N MET A 633 18.25 -6.86 40.31
CA MET A 633 18.21 -5.40 40.39
C MET A 633 18.84 -5.00 41.72
N PHE A 634 19.76 -4.03 41.69
CA PHE A 634 20.61 -3.64 42.82
C PHE A 634 20.68 -2.14 43.00
#